data_AF-A0A926BID7-F1
#
_entry.id   AF-A0A926BID7-F1
#
_cell.length_a   1.000
_cell.length_b   1.000
_cell.length_c   1.000
_cell.angle_alpha   90.00
_cell.angle_beta   90.00
_cell.angle_gamma   90.00
#
_symmetry.space_group_name_H-M   'P 1'
#
loop_
_entity.id
_entity.type
_entity.pdbx_description
1 polymer ?
#
loop_
_entity_poly.entity_id
_entity_poly.type
_entity_poly.pdbx_seq_one_letter_code
_entity_poly.pdbx_strand_id
1 'polypeptide(L)'
;MDEVGDFKHDVEYAINNDKGLDEKEYNPPPFRQFNNALLHCVPTLTHGFEYYAKGERVVGGQKTKQERLRALTVGTTNNPLQPATPEQMHDLIRAWMGEWAREYEGRNDATAEAAERFRLSTDHAPDGWQWEPVPVSELLNDTDASNGLGYAAVPALLATLLHERTCTITRQENGETKATQSIRWRKAQGGFGEKTGLFLVSQPIRAAYFNDKDELSTGYFAYRIDFRVETQTGRLNDFGNLKPWVFLYLSCQRYADLPLAKSNPKRKVSFLVGSRSQRKTGFPNDGTLVRLTAHRSNSLEDKYEWHHHLPEYIETLKAEALPDVNDILANPATFANLKDEENYSGLECRLVNVEGYKYDEGTTGNDGKRIDHVIEPGYTLRERADIIAAVLKLLGNVLIPDDPFEQDIVKTPYSRRVPGAMRTHEWCATHIEDRKDPVAVRRAMQERVEKGVLSATSGLPIHLGMFHQNTTSREANDFFLREVLFLSENEPLPSWLTVTHHSLDDRLSTLLPDVTGNDMRGAYSVKHTAWRESVATAFAESSASVRLAFTELAPFRLKTVHPRRNVKGLARAAFAYNNVASQFLVSASLRQEQASTETKTTHGETSYTKDTVYRFRNGVRDLILRQTGALLGSPTEVYKSAKLPDSVADNLDIIAFCRRRINRRFGNEGDVQYVLAVRLRASGKVDVMLPNTPDWIPYVQAGPDIGKLFFSARQDNFYKTKRPYGAVKMRGPELAAFVDRVLQTVGDQPTIAVLEARGWRNAGGEETEGAIWPQLKNPNLHREKDVLNICGRTHRRDALYLRGLLAVVRLRDGAEVPQYVANRTQWDEQTEARDFNEPCGYCDWSAEGLLHYFSAGALPDSVASEQHSKFGRELYKIETVANPYPSRRGAKDDFRAPKIAYKHPQMVEMVPFFVRDDFQGRERQAQICRALHFLRLSPGFMMGNTDSPFPLHLGDCLIDDQVCVLGIYD
;
A
#
# COMPACT_ATOMS: atom_id res chain seq x y z
N MET A 1 14.05 34.68 5.93
CA MET A 1 13.43 33.33 6.09
C MET A 1 14.37 32.29 6.72
N ASP A 2 15.49 32.67 7.37
CA ASP A 2 16.33 31.73 8.17
C ASP A 2 15.98 31.74 9.67
N GLU A 3 15.40 32.84 10.17
CA GLU A 3 15.12 33.09 11.59
C GLU A 3 14.17 32.07 12.23
N VAL A 4 13.29 31.47 11.43
CA VAL A 4 12.37 30.40 11.87
C VAL A 4 13.12 29.12 12.18
N GLY A 5 14.10 28.79 11.34
CA GLY A 5 14.96 27.65 11.53
C GLY A 5 15.86 27.86 12.75
N ASP A 6 16.39 29.07 12.90
CA ASP A 6 17.22 29.47 14.04
C ASP A 6 16.42 29.45 15.36
N PHE A 7 15.22 30.03 15.41
CA PHE A 7 14.37 29.97 16.61
C PHE A 7 13.96 28.55 16.98
N LYS A 8 13.55 27.74 15.99
CA LYS A 8 13.28 26.31 16.19
C LYS A 8 14.49 25.59 16.76
N HIS A 9 15.67 25.81 16.18
CA HIS A 9 16.92 25.21 16.63
C HIS A 9 17.27 25.65 18.05
N ASP A 10 17.10 26.93 18.37
CA ASP A 10 17.39 27.50 19.68
C ASP A 10 16.44 26.97 20.75
N VAL A 11 15.15 26.83 20.45
CA VAL A 11 14.16 26.17 21.33
C VAL A 11 14.50 24.69 21.50
N GLU A 12 14.83 23.98 20.43
CA GLU A 12 15.28 22.59 20.49
C GLU A 12 16.54 22.45 21.35
N TYR A 13 17.50 23.35 21.20
CA TYR A 13 18.73 23.37 21.98
C TYR A 13 18.44 23.68 23.46
N ALA A 14 17.54 24.62 23.75
CA ALA A 14 17.12 24.95 25.11
C ALA A 14 16.40 23.77 25.78
N ILE A 15 15.49 23.10 25.07
CA ILE A 15 14.79 21.89 25.53
C ILE A 15 15.77 20.73 25.76
N ASN A 16 16.70 20.50 24.84
CA ASN A 16 17.61 19.34 24.92
C ASN A 16 18.69 19.50 25.99
N ASN A 17 19.09 20.72 26.32
CA ASN A 17 20.05 20.98 27.40
C ASN A 17 19.38 21.05 28.78
N ASP A 18 18.10 21.38 28.84
CA ASP A 18 17.31 21.36 30.06
C ASP A 18 16.57 20.02 30.18
N LYS A 19 17.17 19.04 30.86
CA LYS A 19 16.70 17.63 30.98
C LYS A 19 15.29 17.44 31.62
N GLY A 20 14.50 18.50 31.76
CA GLY A 20 13.20 18.55 32.43
C GLY A 20 11.96 18.56 31.52
N LEU A 21 12.11 18.67 30.20
CA LEU A 21 10.98 18.55 29.26
C LEU A 21 11.10 17.23 28.50
N ASP A 22 10.14 16.32 28.70
CA ASP A 22 10.07 15.03 28.03
C ASP A 22 10.07 15.27 26.50
N GLU A 23 10.89 14.55 25.71
CA GLU A 23 10.96 14.65 24.22
C GLU A 23 9.57 14.57 23.53
N LYS A 24 8.54 14.11 24.24
CA LYS A 24 7.15 13.99 23.79
C LYS A 24 6.37 15.31 23.76
N GLU A 25 6.87 16.40 24.36
CA GLU A 25 6.23 17.73 24.34
C GLU A 25 6.76 18.67 23.24
N TYR A 26 7.68 18.21 22.40
CA TYR A 26 8.16 18.99 21.25
C TYR A 26 7.01 19.32 20.27
N ASN A 27 6.72 20.61 20.09
CA ASN A 27 5.71 21.10 19.14
C ASN A 27 6.39 21.79 17.94
N PRO A 28 6.57 21.11 16.79
CA PRO A 28 7.19 21.73 15.63
C PRO A 28 6.36 22.94 15.16
N PRO A 29 6.97 23.91 14.45
CA PRO A 29 6.21 25.03 13.90
C PRO A 29 5.04 24.49 13.06
N PRO A 30 3.79 24.92 13.34
CA PRO A 30 2.60 24.45 12.62
C PRO A 30 2.49 25.02 11.19
N PHE A 31 3.50 24.80 10.33
CA PHE A 31 3.58 25.33 8.96
C PHE A 31 2.36 24.97 8.11
N ARG A 32 1.75 23.83 8.40
CA ARG A 32 0.50 23.43 7.77
C ARG A 32 -0.62 24.43 8.09
N GLN A 33 -0.80 24.81 9.36
CA GLN A 33 -1.78 25.79 9.81
C GLN A 33 -1.49 27.17 9.21
N PHE A 34 -0.21 27.53 9.08
CA PHE A 34 0.19 28.74 8.36
C PHE A 34 -0.27 28.70 6.90
N ASN A 35 0.07 27.63 6.18
CA ASN A 35 -0.37 27.44 4.79
C ASN A 35 -1.90 27.36 4.65
N ASN A 36 -2.60 26.78 5.63
CA ASN A 36 -4.06 26.76 5.68
C ASN A 36 -4.62 28.19 5.69
N ALA A 37 -4.12 29.05 6.58
CA ALA A 37 -4.59 30.43 6.68
C ALA A 37 -4.18 31.28 5.47
N LEU A 38 -2.94 31.10 4.99
CA LEU A 38 -2.46 31.77 3.78
C LEU A 38 -3.33 31.43 2.58
N LEU A 39 -3.60 30.14 2.36
CA LEU A 39 -4.46 29.67 1.28
C LEU A 39 -5.89 30.22 1.42
N HIS A 40 -6.36 30.43 2.65
CA HIS A 40 -7.65 31.06 2.88
C HIS A 40 -7.67 32.58 2.57
N CYS A 41 -6.52 33.25 2.64
CA CYS A 41 -6.42 34.69 2.42
C CYS A 41 -5.95 35.05 1.00
N VAL A 42 -5.18 34.18 0.34
CA VAL A 42 -4.50 34.48 -0.93
C VAL A 42 -5.06 33.58 -2.04
N PRO A 43 -6.03 34.07 -2.84
CA PRO A 43 -6.71 33.26 -3.84
C PRO A 43 -5.81 32.61 -4.88
N THR A 44 -4.70 33.26 -5.21
CA THR A 44 -3.79 32.77 -6.25
C THR A 44 -2.72 31.85 -5.69
N LEU A 45 -2.67 31.64 -4.37
CA LEU A 45 -1.76 30.67 -3.77
C LEU A 45 -2.13 29.27 -4.29
N THR A 46 -1.19 28.72 -5.05
CA THR A 46 -1.30 27.43 -5.71
C THR A 46 -0.47 26.39 -4.97
N HIS A 47 0.65 26.80 -4.39
CA HIS A 47 1.49 25.95 -3.57
C HIS A 47 1.92 26.73 -2.32
N GLY A 48 1.65 26.19 -1.12
CA GLY A 48 2.04 26.81 0.14
C GLY A 48 3.55 26.73 0.39
N PHE A 49 4.02 27.29 1.50
CA PHE A 49 5.43 27.15 1.90
C PHE A 49 5.70 25.70 2.30
N GLU A 50 6.27 24.93 1.39
CA GLU A 50 6.69 23.56 1.65
C GLU A 50 8.21 23.43 1.68
N TYR A 51 8.66 22.40 2.38
CA TYR A 51 10.05 22.02 2.46
C TYR A 51 10.53 21.38 1.15
N TYR A 52 11.58 21.94 0.55
CA TYR A 52 12.14 21.44 -0.71
C TYR A 52 13.58 20.91 -0.60
N ALA A 53 14.41 21.43 0.31
CA ALA A 53 15.77 20.93 0.55
C ALA A 53 16.46 21.61 1.73
N LYS A 54 17.61 21.04 2.14
CA LYS A 54 18.69 21.74 2.85
C LYS A 54 19.61 22.41 1.81
N GLY A 55 19.57 23.74 1.70
CA GLY A 55 20.62 24.53 1.03
C GLY A 55 21.87 24.64 1.90
N GLU A 56 23.02 24.99 1.32
CA GLU A 56 24.24 25.35 2.08
C GLU A 56 24.32 26.87 2.22
N ARG A 57 24.44 27.37 3.46
CA ARG A 57 24.80 28.75 3.78
C ARG A 57 26.15 28.73 4.49
N VAL A 58 27.04 29.68 4.19
CA VAL A 58 28.30 29.83 4.93
C VAL A 58 28.14 31.03 5.86
N VAL A 59 28.11 30.77 7.16
CA VAL A 59 28.09 31.82 8.20
C VAL A 59 29.37 31.67 9.01
N GLY A 60 30.18 32.74 9.08
CA GLY A 60 31.45 32.71 9.82
C GLY A 60 32.47 31.65 9.36
N GLY A 61 32.40 31.19 8.11
CA GLY A 61 33.27 30.13 7.58
C GLY A 61 32.77 28.70 7.83
N GLN A 62 31.67 28.51 8.57
CA GLN A 62 31.02 27.21 8.72
C GLN A 62 29.86 27.06 7.72
N LYS A 63 29.83 25.92 7.03
CA LYS A 63 28.71 25.51 6.18
C LYS A 63 27.56 25.02 7.07
N THR A 64 26.51 25.82 7.20
CA THR A 64 25.24 25.42 7.80
C THR A 64 24.27 24.95 6.73
N LYS A 65 23.55 23.87 7.01
CA LYS A 65 22.50 23.33 6.14
C LYS A 65 21.20 24.05 6.46
N GLN A 66 20.75 24.94 5.59
CA GLN A 66 19.57 25.78 5.77
C GLN A 66 18.35 25.22 5.03
N GLU A 67 17.19 25.14 5.67
CA GLU A 67 15.96 24.72 5.02
C GLU A 67 15.42 25.84 4.12
N ARG A 68 15.11 25.55 2.85
CA ARG A 68 14.48 26.51 1.94
C ARG A 68 13.00 26.15 1.74
N LEU A 69 12.12 27.03 2.22
CA LEU A 69 10.69 26.99 1.95
C LEU A 69 10.37 27.77 0.68
N ARG A 70 9.53 27.20 -0.20
CA ARG A 70 9.09 27.87 -1.44
C ARG A 70 7.58 27.83 -1.52
N ALA A 71 6.97 28.92 -2.00
CA ALA A 71 5.55 29.03 -2.30
C ALA A 71 5.38 29.43 -3.78
N LEU A 72 4.24 29.09 -4.36
CA LEU A 72 3.89 29.43 -5.76
C LEU A 72 2.51 30.06 -5.81
N THR A 73 2.42 31.21 -6.50
CA THR A 73 1.14 31.85 -6.85
C THR A 73 0.90 31.72 -8.35
N VAL A 74 -0.34 31.46 -8.75
CA VAL A 74 -0.75 31.32 -10.15
C VAL A 74 -2.08 32.00 -10.36
N GLY A 75 -2.14 32.84 -11.40
CA GLY A 75 -3.37 33.44 -11.90
C GLY A 75 -3.94 32.64 -13.07
N THR A 76 -5.25 32.76 -13.27
CA THR A 76 -5.99 32.24 -14.42
C THR A 76 -6.75 33.38 -15.11
N THR A 77 -7.32 33.12 -16.29
CA THR A 77 -8.15 34.11 -16.99
C THR A 77 -9.37 34.55 -16.18
N ASN A 78 -9.96 33.64 -15.40
CA ASN A 78 -11.15 33.91 -14.59
C ASN A 78 -10.80 34.38 -13.16
N ASN A 79 -9.58 34.14 -12.70
CA ASN A 79 -9.06 34.56 -11.41
C ASN A 79 -7.61 35.09 -11.59
N PRO A 80 -7.43 36.38 -11.97
CA PRO A 80 -6.14 36.95 -12.31
C PRO A 80 -5.09 36.83 -11.19
N LEU A 81 -3.80 36.85 -11.55
CA LEU A 81 -2.70 36.74 -10.59
C LEU A 81 -2.76 37.90 -9.58
N GLN A 82 -2.94 37.57 -8.30
CA GLN A 82 -3.03 38.50 -7.17
C GLN A 82 -2.17 37.96 -6.03
N PRO A 83 -0.84 38.10 -6.11
CA PRO A 83 0.06 37.63 -5.08
C PRO A 83 -0.03 38.58 -3.88
N ALA A 84 0.02 38.04 -2.66
CA ALA A 84 0.15 38.90 -1.48
C ALA A 84 1.50 39.63 -1.52
N THR A 85 1.49 40.92 -1.21
CA THR A 85 2.72 41.73 -1.11
C THR A 85 3.66 41.17 -0.03
N PRO A 86 4.98 41.38 -0.12
CA PRO A 86 5.93 40.99 0.93
C PRO A 86 5.49 41.49 2.32
N GLU A 87 4.96 42.71 2.41
CA GLU A 87 4.44 43.30 3.65
C GLU A 87 3.21 42.54 4.16
N GLN A 88 2.24 42.25 3.29
CA GLN A 88 1.07 41.44 3.64
C GLN A 88 1.45 40.04 4.12
N MET A 89 2.43 39.41 3.46
CA MET A 89 2.95 38.11 3.86
C MET A 89 3.72 38.19 5.18
N HIS A 90 4.49 39.26 5.38
CA HIS A 90 5.23 39.52 6.61
C HIS A 90 4.29 39.65 7.81
N ASP A 91 3.20 40.42 7.67
CA ASP A 91 2.19 40.58 8.71
C ASP A 91 1.56 39.23 9.10
N LEU A 92 1.29 38.38 8.10
CA LEU A 92 0.74 37.04 8.32
C LEU A 92 1.74 36.12 9.03
N ILE A 93 3.02 36.17 8.64
CA ILE A 93 4.10 35.42 9.30
C ILE A 93 4.27 35.91 10.73
N ARG A 94 4.40 37.22 10.97
CA ARG A 94 4.56 37.79 12.30
C ARG A 94 3.43 37.38 13.23
N ALA A 95 2.18 37.50 12.77
CA ALA A 95 1.02 37.08 13.56
C ALA A 95 1.05 35.58 13.89
N TRP A 96 1.37 34.74 12.90
CA TRP A 96 1.45 33.29 13.07
C TRP A 96 2.55 32.89 14.06
N MET A 97 3.71 33.50 13.89
CA MET A 97 4.89 33.27 14.69
C MET A 97 4.73 33.76 16.12
N GLY A 98 4.06 34.89 16.31
CA GLY A 98 3.74 35.41 17.64
C GLY A 98 2.74 34.55 18.40
N GLU A 99 1.80 33.89 17.72
CA GLU A 99 0.94 32.86 18.33
C GLU A 99 1.75 31.60 18.70
N TRP A 100 2.59 31.13 17.79
CA TRP A 100 3.40 29.94 18.03
C TRP A 100 4.42 30.14 19.16
N ALA A 101 5.09 31.29 19.21
CA ALA A 101 6.06 31.63 20.25
C ALA A 101 5.41 31.76 21.64
N ARG A 102 4.14 32.18 21.71
CA ARG A 102 3.37 32.32 22.96
C ARG A 102 3.23 31.02 23.76
N GLU A 103 3.22 29.86 23.11
CA GLU A 103 3.21 28.56 23.82
C GLU A 103 4.48 28.29 24.64
N TYR A 104 5.54 29.03 24.34
CA TYR A 104 6.85 28.89 24.96
C TYR A 104 7.17 30.06 25.91
N GLU A 105 6.35 31.11 25.91
CA GLU A 105 6.42 32.21 26.87
C GLU A 105 6.14 31.69 28.29
N GLY A 106 7.01 32.06 29.24
CA GLY A 106 6.89 31.61 30.63
C GLY A 106 7.38 30.18 30.90
N ARG A 107 8.00 29.51 29.92
CA ARG A 107 8.87 28.34 30.19
C ARG A 107 10.21 28.80 30.78
N ASN A 108 11.24 27.94 30.80
CA ASN A 108 12.55 28.30 31.33
C ASN A 108 13.14 29.56 30.64
N ASP A 109 14.06 30.23 31.33
CA ASP A 109 14.62 31.52 30.90
C ASP A 109 15.24 31.46 29.49
N ALA A 110 15.88 30.35 29.13
CA ALA A 110 16.51 30.16 27.81
C ALA A 110 15.47 30.09 26.68
N THR A 111 14.34 29.43 26.92
CA THR A 111 13.23 29.33 25.96
C THR A 111 12.53 30.68 25.79
N ALA A 112 12.31 31.40 26.89
CA ALA A 112 11.72 32.73 26.86
C ALA A 112 12.63 33.74 26.12
N GLU A 113 13.95 33.67 26.32
CA GLU A 113 14.92 34.50 25.59
C GLU A 113 14.93 34.18 24.09
N ALA A 114 14.86 32.89 23.72
CA ALA A 114 14.75 32.49 22.31
C ALA A 114 13.47 33.04 21.65
N ALA A 115 12.33 32.94 22.33
CA ALA A 115 11.05 33.44 21.85
C ALA A 115 11.06 34.98 21.68
N GLU A 116 11.66 35.71 22.61
CA GLU A 116 11.75 37.16 22.54
C GLU A 116 12.71 37.63 21.43
N ARG A 117 13.87 36.99 21.27
CA ARG A 117 14.79 37.29 20.14
C ARG A 117 14.11 37.07 18.80
N PHE A 118 13.30 36.01 18.70
CA PHE A 118 12.53 35.74 17.50
C PHE A 118 11.46 36.81 17.26
N ARG A 119 10.69 37.19 18.28
CA ARG A 119 9.71 38.28 18.20
C ARG A 119 10.34 39.56 17.66
N LEU A 120 11.47 39.97 18.22
CA LEU A 120 12.23 41.14 17.79
C LEU A 120 12.75 41.02 16.34
N SER A 121 13.15 39.83 15.91
CA SER A 121 13.58 39.60 14.51
C SER A 121 12.43 39.73 13.51
N THR A 122 11.22 39.32 13.89
CA THR A 122 10.02 39.44 13.03
C THR A 122 9.42 40.85 13.00
N ASP A 123 9.96 41.81 13.76
CA ASP A 123 9.53 43.21 13.73
C ASP A 123 9.92 43.94 12.43
N HIS A 124 10.82 43.37 11.64
CA HIS A 124 11.29 43.95 10.38
C HIS A 124 11.19 42.93 9.24
N ALA A 125 10.67 43.35 8.09
CA ALA A 125 10.58 42.48 6.92
C ALA A 125 12.00 42.18 6.39
N PRO A 126 12.31 40.95 5.96
CA PRO A 126 13.61 40.63 5.39
C PRO A 126 13.93 41.48 4.16
N ASP A 127 15.15 42.00 4.09
CA ASP A 127 15.62 42.79 2.93
C ASP A 127 15.57 41.96 1.64
N GLY A 128 15.00 42.54 0.58
CA GLY A 128 14.95 41.94 -0.76
C GLY A 128 13.91 40.83 -0.94
N TRP A 129 12.95 40.67 0.00
CA TRP A 129 11.89 39.69 -0.16
C TRP A 129 10.91 40.08 -1.28
N GLN A 130 10.97 39.40 -2.42
CA GLN A 130 10.11 39.66 -3.58
C GLN A 130 9.64 38.36 -4.25
N TRP A 131 8.53 38.43 -4.97
CA TRP A 131 8.08 37.33 -5.84
C TRP A 131 8.95 37.25 -7.08
N GLU A 132 9.50 36.08 -7.36
CA GLU A 132 10.24 35.82 -8.59
C GLU A 132 9.33 35.14 -9.61
N PRO A 133 9.27 35.65 -10.86
CA PRO A 133 8.53 34.97 -11.92
C PRO A 133 9.24 33.68 -12.32
N VAL A 134 8.50 32.58 -12.33
CA VAL A 134 8.99 31.28 -12.85
C VAL A 134 8.30 31.02 -14.18
N PRO A 135 9.05 30.80 -15.28
CA PRO A 135 8.47 30.38 -16.55
C PRO A 135 7.66 29.08 -16.35
N VAL A 136 6.41 29.04 -16.81
CA VAL A 136 5.58 27.82 -16.73
C VAL A 136 6.28 26.63 -17.40
N SER A 137 7.03 26.90 -18.47
CA SER A 137 7.85 25.90 -19.16
C SER A 137 8.92 25.27 -18.27
N GLU A 138 9.47 25.97 -17.28
CA GLU A 138 10.44 25.39 -16.34
C GLU A 138 9.79 24.28 -15.50
N LEU A 139 8.58 24.53 -14.99
CA LEU A 139 7.84 23.56 -14.16
C LEU A 139 7.31 22.37 -14.97
N LEU A 140 6.96 22.59 -16.25
CA LEU A 140 6.34 21.58 -17.11
C LEU A 140 7.34 20.77 -17.94
N ASN A 141 8.46 21.37 -18.36
CA ASN A 141 9.46 20.69 -19.20
C ASN A 141 10.55 19.98 -18.39
N ASP A 142 10.67 20.26 -17.09
CA ASP A 142 11.57 19.53 -16.21
C ASP A 142 10.96 19.45 -14.81
N THR A 143 10.29 18.34 -14.52
CA THR A 143 9.69 18.12 -13.19
C THR A 143 10.71 18.06 -12.06
N ASP A 144 11.97 17.75 -12.39
CA ASP A 144 13.09 17.69 -11.44
C ASP A 144 13.78 19.06 -11.28
N ALA A 145 13.54 20.04 -12.18
CA ALA A 145 14.06 21.39 -12.06
C ALA A 145 13.65 22.03 -10.74
N SER A 146 14.46 22.99 -10.28
CA SER A 146 14.20 23.73 -9.05
C SER A 146 13.99 22.80 -7.82
N ASN A 147 14.73 21.68 -7.78
CA ASN A 147 14.68 20.62 -6.75
C ASN A 147 13.33 19.88 -6.67
N GLY A 148 12.77 19.49 -7.80
CA GLY A 148 11.53 18.69 -7.84
C GLY A 148 10.25 19.50 -7.58
N LEU A 149 10.31 20.83 -7.74
CA LEU A 149 9.15 21.72 -7.54
C LEU A 149 7.98 21.33 -8.46
N GLY A 150 8.26 20.87 -9.69
CA GLY A 150 7.25 20.42 -10.63
C GLY A 150 6.35 19.31 -10.08
N TYR A 151 6.92 18.29 -9.41
CA TYR A 151 6.15 17.17 -8.83
C TYR A 151 5.12 17.61 -7.77
N ALA A 152 5.43 18.67 -7.03
CA ALA A 152 4.56 19.17 -5.96
C ALA A 152 3.65 20.31 -6.42
N ALA A 153 4.10 21.15 -7.35
CA ALA A 153 3.35 22.30 -7.83
C ALA A 153 2.34 21.96 -8.93
N VAL A 154 2.67 21.07 -9.88
CA VAL A 154 1.79 20.76 -11.02
C VAL A 154 0.43 20.18 -10.60
N PRO A 155 0.32 19.25 -9.63
CA PRO A 155 -1.01 18.82 -9.15
C PRO A 155 -1.89 19.99 -8.67
N ALA A 156 -1.29 20.91 -7.93
CA ALA A 156 -2.00 22.04 -7.36
C ALA A 156 -2.30 23.13 -8.40
N LEU A 157 -1.44 23.28 -9.39
CA LEU A 157 -1.67 24.10 -10.59
C LEU A 157 -2.91 23.62 -11.35
N LEU A 158 -3.02 22.31 -11.60
CA LEU A 158 -4.19 21.72 -12.27
C LEU A 158 -5.49 21.92 -11.48
N ALA A 159 -5.44 21.76 -10.16
CA ALA A 159 -6.57 22.09 -9.29
C ALA A 159 -6.93 23.57 -9.37
N THR A 160 -5.95 24.47 -9.41
CA THR A 160 -6.17 25.92 -9.52
C THR A 160 -6.78 26.31 -10.87
N LEU A 161 -6.34 25.69 -11.97
CA LEU A 161 -6.89 25.92 -13.32
C LEU A 161 -8.37 25.51 -13.46
N LEU A 162 -8.82 24.55 -12.65
CA LEU A 162 -10.20 24.07 -12.62
C LEU A 162 -11.05 24.74 -11.54
N HIS A 163 -10.45 25.57 -10.67
CA HIS A 163 -11.19 26.26 -9.64
C HIS A 163 -12.29 27.14 -10.25
N GLU A 164 -13.50 26.99 -9.71
CA GLU A 164 -14.74 27.66 -10.12
C GLU A 164 -15.23 27.33 -11.52
N ARG A 165 -14.57 26.41 -12.23
CA ARG A 165 -15.07 25.91 -13.52
C ARG A 165 -16.21 24.93 -13.31
N THR A 166 -17.14 24.95 -14.25
CA THR A 166 -18.28 24.05 -14.28
C THR A 166 -18.18 23.11 -15.47
N CYS A 167 -18.48 21.84 -15.25
CA CYS A 167 -18.73 20.88 -16.32
C CYS A 167 -20.09 20.22 -16.15
N THR A 168 -20.56 19.54 -17.18
CA THR A 168 -21.85 18.83 -17.15
C THR A 168 -21.63 17.39 -17.57
N ILE A 169 -22.21 16.46 -16.82
CA ILE A 169 -22.26 15.03 -17.17
C ILE A 169 -23.71 14.62 -17.44
N THR A 170 -23.89 13.57 -18.23
CA THR A 170 -25.21 13.02 -18.53
C THR A 170 -25.44 11.76 -17.69
N ARG A 171 -26.52 11.73 -16.90
CA ARG A 171 -26.94 10.51 -16.20
C ARG A 171 -27.89 9.71 -17.09
N GLN A 172 -27.53 8.45 -17.32
CA GLN A 172 -28.38 7.45 -17.95
C GLN A 172 -28.82 6.42 -16.91
N GLU A 173 -30.08 6.03 -16.95
CA GLU A 173 -30.68 5.04 -16.05
C GLU A 173 -31.47 4.08 -16.93
N ASN A 174 -31.19 2.77 -16.84
CA ASN A 174 -31.82 1.74 -17.68
C ASN A 174 -31.71 1.98 -19.21
N GLY A 175 -30.62 2.63 -19.67
CA GLY A 175 -30.40 2.92 -21.09
C GLY A 175 -31.11 4.17 -21.63
N GLU A 176 -31.87 4.89 -20.78
CA GLU A 176 -32.52 6.14 -21.16
C GLU A 176 -31.83 7.34 -20.51
N THR A 177 -31.69 8.44 -21.27
CA THR A 177 -31.11 9.69 -20.77
C THR A 177 -32.15 10.43 -19.92
N LYS A 178 -31.98 10.45 -18.60
CA LYS A 178 -32.94 11.07 -17.67
C LYS A 178 -32.56 12.48 -17.23
N ALA A 179 -31.28 12.79 -16.98
CA ALA A 179 -30.90 14.07 -16.39
C ALA A 179 -29.45 14.50 -16.67
N THR A 180 -29.22 15.80 -16.89
CA THR A 180 -27.89 16.41 -16.89
C THR A 180 -27.51 16.86 -15.49
N GLN A 181 -26.32 16.52 -15.01
CA GLN A 181 -25.80 16.97 -13.73
C GLN A 181 -24.67 17.98 -13.95
N SER A 182 -24.86 19.20 -13.47
CA SER A 182 -23.83 20.23 -13.44
C SER A 182 -22.89 19.99 -12.26
N ILE A 183 -21.59 20.16 -12.47
CA ILE A 183 -20.54 19.98 -11.47
C ILE A 183 -19.66 21.23 -11.49
N ARG A 184 -19.71 22.04 -10.42
CA ARG A 184 -18.84 23.19 -10.19
C ARG A 184 -17.70 22.77 -9.26
N TRP A 185 -16.48 22.99 -9.69
CA TRP A 185 -15.29 22.59 -8.95
C TRP A 185 -14.80 23.71 -8.04
N ARG A 186 -14.43 23.36 -6.80
CA ARG A 186 -13.74 24.25 -5.85
C ARG A 186 -12.43 23.60 -5.45
N LYS A 187 -11.34 24.38 -5.47
CA LYS A 187 -10.07 23.87 -4.95
C LYS A 187 -10.19 23.76 -3.43
N ALA A 188 -9.66 22.67 -2.91
CA ALA A 188 -9.67 22.33 -1.51
C ALA A 188 -8.27 21.93 -1.08
N GLN A 189 -7.90 22.28 0.15
CA GLN A 189 -6.62 21.92 0.69
C GLN A 189 -6.62 20.48 1.19
N GLY A 190 -5.68 19.69 0.70
CA GLY A 190 -5.41 18.37 1.23
C GLY A 190 -4.48 17.56 0.34
N GLY A 191 -3.88 16.54 0.95
CA GLY A 191 -2.95 15.67 0.25
C GLY A 191 -2.83 14.31 0.92
N PHE A 192 -2.09 13.43 0.26
CA PHE A 192 -1.61 12.17 0.82
C PHE A 192 -0.43 12.49 1.75
N GLY A 193 -0.62 12.35 3.07
CA GLY A 193 0.43 12.60 4.06
C GLY A 193 0.41 14.00 4.68
N GLU A 194 1.56 14.51 5.08
CA GLU A 194 1.74 15.77 5.83
C GLU A 194 1.90 17.03 4.95
N LYS A 195 1.88 16.88 3.61
CA LYS A 195 2.08 17.97 2.66
C LYS A 195 0.82 18.80 2.39
N THR A 196 0.98 20.06 2.01
CA THR A 196 -0.06 21.08 1.75
C THR A 196 -0.49 21.11 0.27
N GLY A 197 -0.76 19.94 -0.29
CA GLY A 197 -1.31 19.82 -1.65
C GLY A 197 -2.71 20.43 -1.80
N LEU A 198 -3.09 20.73 -3.05
CA LEU A 198 -4.45 21.10 -3.43
C LEU A 198 -5.10 19.96 -4.21
N PHE A 199 -6.39 19.77 -3.98
CA PHE A 199 -7.27 18.88 -4.73
C PHE A 199 -8.55 19.63 -5.11
N LEU A 200 -9.44 19.01 -5.87
CA LEU A 200 -10.74 19.59 -6.21
C LEU A 200 -11.86 18.85 -5.51
N VAL A 201 -12.87 19.58 -5.07
CA VAL A 201 -14.18 19.04 -4.69
C VAL A 201 -15.28 19.66 -5.52
N SER A 202 -16.30 18.89 -5.84
CA SER A 202 -17.53 19.45 -6.40
C SER A 202 -18.29 20.25 -5.34
N GLN A 203 -19.30 20.98 -5.79
CA GLN A 203 -20.38 21.40 -4.91
C GLN A 203 -21.06 20.17 -4.26
N PRO A 204 -21.74 20.33 -3.10
CA PRO A 204 -22.54 19.27 -2.51
C PRO A 204 -23.62 18.81 -3.49
N ILE A 205 -23.69 17.49 -3.71
CA ILE A 205 -24.67 16.84 -4.57
C ILE A 205 -25.64 16.08 -3.68
N ARG A 206 -26.93 16.38 -3.86
CA ARG A 206 -28.03 15.74 -3.14
C ARG A 206 -28.23 14.31 -3.62
N ALA A 207 -28.44 13.39 -2.68
CA ALA A 207 -28.67 11.98 -2.93
C ALA A 207 -29.84 11.44 -2.12
N ALA A 208 -30.76 10.72 -2.77
CA ALA A 208 -31.84 10.02 -2.10
C ALA A 208 -31.39 8.60 -1.73
N TYR A 209 -31.82 8.10 -0.57
CA TYR A 209 -31.55 6.75 -0.09
C TYR A 209 -32.68 6.27 0.81
N PHE A 210 -32.88 4.97 0.95
CA PHE A 210 -33.79 4.41 1.95
C PHE A 210 -33.01 4.14 3.23
N ASN A 211 -33.52 4.60 4.38
CA ASN A 211 -32.90 4.36 5.68
C ASN A 211 -33.19 2.92 6.17
N ASP A 212 -32.68 2.54 7.33
CA ASP A 212 -32.88 1.21 7.94
C ASP A 212 -34.37 0.88 8.28
N LYS A 213 -35.28 1.83 8.06
CA LYS A 213 -36.73 1.69 8.20
C LYS A 213 -37.46 1.63 6.86
N ASP A 214 -36.74 1.49 5.75
CA ASP A 214 -37.28 1.58 4.38
C ASP A 214 -37.98 2.93 4.08
N GLU A 215 -37.60 4.01 4.77
CA GLU A 215 -38.12 5.35 4.53
C GLU A 215 -37.19 6.13 3.60
N LEU A 216 -37.77 6.83 2.61
CA LEU A 216 -37.02 7.67 1.70
C LEU A 216 -36.42 8.88 2.46
N SER A 217 -35.10 8.88 2.55
CA SER A 217 -34.27 9.93 3.15
C SER A 217 -33.39 10.59 2.09
N THR A 218 -32.75 11.68 2.47
CA THR A 218 -31.80 12.42 1.64
C THR A 218 -30.48 12.57 2.39
N GLY A 219 -29.36 12.49 1.69
CA GLY A 219 -28.08 12.97 2.19
C GLY A 219 -27.21 13.58 1.09
N TYR A 220 -25.97 13.92 1.43
CA TYR A 220 -25.11 14.74 0.57
C TYR A 220 -23.69 14.17 0.42
N PHE A 221 -23.16 14.31 -0.78
CA PHE A 221 -21.78 13.93 -1.11
C PHE A 221 -21.16 14.95 -2.06
N ALA A 222 -19.86 14.86 -2.29
CA ALA A 222 -19.14 15.60 -3.32
C ALA A 222 -18.19 14.67 -4.07
N TYR A 223 -17.99 14.91 -5.36
CA TYR A 223 -16.88 14.32 -6.08
C TYR A 223 -15.58 15.00 -5.63
N ARG A 224 -14.52 14.22 -5.55
CA ARG A 224 -13.17 14.69 -5.26
C ARG A 224 -12.23 14.23 -6.36
N ILE A 225 -11.42 15.16 -6.86
CA ILE A 225 -10.36 14.89 -7.83
C ILE A 225 -9.02 15.22 -7.22
N ASP A 226 -8.11 14.26 -7.21
CA ASP A 226 -6.70 14.46 -6.91
C ASP A 226 -5.87 14.25 -8.18
N PHE A 227 -4.86 15.10 -8.37
CA PHE A 227 -3.86 14.94 -9.43
C PHE A 227 -2.59 14.36 -8.83
N ARG A 228 -1.92 13.45 -9.54
CA ARG A 228 -0.57 13.01 -9.20
C ARG A 228 0.32 13.08 -10.42
N VAL A 229 1.49 13.68 -10.25
CA VAL A 229 2.51 13.71 -11.29
C VAL A 229 3.46 12.56 -11.07
N GLU A 230 3.65 11.80 -12.13
CA GLU A 230 4.58 10.68 -12.21
C GLU A 230 5.38 10.82 -13.51
N THR A 231 6.40 9.99 -13.66
CA THR A 231 7.14 9.87 -14.93
C THR A 231 7.26 8.40 -15.33
N GLN A 232 7.41 8.18 -16.63
CA GLN A 232 7.73 6.89 -17.21
C GLN A 232 9.05 6.97 -17.97
N THR A 233 9.88 5.96 -17.80
CA THR A 233 11.12 5.78 -18.57
C THR A 233 10.84 5.89 -20.08
N GLY A 234 11.70 6.58 -20.84
CA GLY A 234 11.60 6.63 -22.30
C GLY A 234 10.47 7.49 -22.88
N ARG A 235 9.59 8.05 -22.04
CA ARG A 235 8.71 9.15 -22.44
C ARG A 235 9.43 10.47 -22.20
N LEU A 236 10.03 11.01 -23.25
CA LEU A 236 10.79 12.25 -23.20
C LEU A 236 9.99 13.39 -23.85
N ASN A 237 10.25 14.62 -23.42
CA ASN A 237 9.83 15.82 -24.13
C ASN A 237 10.90 16.24 -25.16
N ASP A 238 10.62 17.30 -25.90
CA ASP A 238 11.50 17.83 -26.95
C ASP A 238 12.89 18.26 -26.45
N PHE A 239 13.07 18.41 -25.13
CA PHE A 239 14.35 18.75 -24.48
C PHE A 239 15.12 17.52 -23.98
N GLY A 240 14.60 16.30 -24.19
CA GLY A 240 15.21 15.06 -23.70
C GLY A 240 15.00 14.79 -22.20
N ASN A 241 14.15 15.58 -21.54
CA ASN A 241 13.75 15.36 -20.15
C ASN A 241 12.53 14.44 -20.08
N LEU A 242 12.34 13.74 -18.96
CA LEU A 242 11.14 12.92 -18.77
C LEU A 242 9.88 13.78 -18.85
N LYS A 243 8.97 13.39 -19.74
CA LYS A 243 7.68 14.04 -19.88
C LYS A 243 6.81 13.70 -18.66
N PRO A 244 6.23 14.70 -17.98
CA PRO A 244 5.32 14.44 -16.87
C PRO A 244 4.09 13.68 -17.34
N TRP A 245 3.68 12.70 -16.54
CA TRP A 245 2.45 11.96 -16.71
C TRP A 245 1.55 12.23 -15.53
N VAL A 246 0.32 12.69 -15.78
CA VAL A 246 -0.61 13.11 -14.73
C VAL A 246 -1.70 12.07 -14.55
N PHE A 247 -1.72 11.45 -13.38
CA PHE A 247 -2.81 10.59 -12.96
C PHE A 247 -3.94 11.39 -12.33
N LEU A 248 -5.15 11.18 -12.85
CA LEU A 248 -6.37 11.75 -12.29
C LEU A 248 -7.09 10.71 -11.41
N TYR A 249 -7.11 10.96 -10.11
CA TYR A 249 -7.80 10.12 -9.12
C TYR A 249 -9.15 10.72 -8.79
N LEU A 250 -10.22 9.99 -9.06
CA LEU A 250 -11.58 10.39 -8.75
C LEU A 250 -12.11 9.56 -7.56
N SER A 251 -12.58 10.23 -6.51
CA SER A 251 -13.10 9.63 -5.27
C SER A 251 -14.35 10.35 -4.78
N CYS A 252 -15.28 9.71 -4.09
CA CYS A 252 -16.45 10.40 -3.50
C CYS A 252 -16.16 10.76 -2.05
N GLN A 253 -16.53 11.96 -1.63
CA GLN A 253 -16.49 12.41 -0.24
C GLN A 253 -17.90 12.62 0.27
N ARG A 254 -18.27 11.92 1.34
CA ARG A 254 -19.55 12.14 2.01
C ARG A 254 -19.47 13.34 2.95
N TYR A 255 -20.53 14.14 2.99
CA TYR A 255 -20.72 15.20 3.98
C TYR A 255 -21.73 14.77 5.03
N ALA A 256 -21.50 15.19 6.27
CA ALA A 256 -22.49 15.02 7.32
C ALA A 256 -23.59 16.07 7.20
N ASP A 257 -24.82 15.62 7.37
CA ASP A 257 -26.05 16.41 7.37
C ASP A 257 -26.92 16.09 8.59
N LEU A 258 -26.53 15.11 9.41
CA LEU A 258 -27.17 14.71 10.65
C LEU A 258 -26.25 14.93 11.88
N PRO A 259 -26.82 15.13 13.08
CA PRO A 259 -26.06 15.28 14.33
C PRO A 259 -25.17 14.07 14.66
N LEU A 260 -23.94 14.31 15.11
CA LEU A 260 -22.98 13.26 15.43
C LEU A 260 -23.09 12.81 16.91
N ALA A 261 -23.64 11.62 17.19
CA ALA A 261 -23.77 11.08 18.57
C ALA A 261 -22.47 10.55 19.15
N LYS A 262 -21.74 9.74 18.38
CA LYS A 262 -20.62 8.96 18.93
C LYS A 262 -19.44 8.99 18.00
N SER A 263 -18.33 9.37 18.58
CA SER A 263 -17.10 9.55 17.85
C SER A 263 -16.11 8.41 18.06
N ASN A 264 -15.17 8.27 17.13
CA ASN A 264 -14.05 7.37 17.28
C ASN A 264 -12.91 8.12 18.01
N PRO A 265 -12.64 7.83 19.29
CA PRO A 265 -11.66 8.60 20.08
C PRO A 265 -10.22 8.49 19.53
N LYS A 266 -9.96 7.55 18.61
CA LYS A 266 -8.64 7.36 17.99
C LYS A 266 -8.46 8.13 16.68
N ARG A 267 -9.44 8.95 16.26
CA ARG A 267 -9.40 9.67 14.98
C ARG A 267 -9.77 11.14 15.14
N LYS A 268 -8.95 12.03 14.53
CA LYS A 268 -9.26 13.45 14.39
C LYS A 268 -10.45 13.65 13.45
N VAL A 269 -11.36 14.53 13.80
CA VAL A 269 -12.48 14.96 12.96
C VAL A 269 -11.96 15.95 11.93
N SER A 270 -12.39 15.88 10.67
CA SER A 270 -11.91 16.76 9.59
C SER A 270 -13.04 17.65 9.05
N PHE A 271 -12.76 18.92 8.82
CA PHE A 271 -13.70 19.89 8.25
C PHE A 271 -13.09 20.52 7.00
N LEU A 272 -13.89 20.75 5.97
CA LEU A 272 -13.56 21.67 4.88
C LEU A 272 -14.26 23.00 5.15
N VAL A 273 -13.47 24.03 5.34
CA VAL A 273 -13.92 25.36 5.75
C VAL A 273 -13.75 26.34 4.59
N GLY A 274 -14.83 27.02 4.22
CA GLY A 274 -14.83 28.06 3.20
C GLY A 274 -15.35 29.39 3.75
N SER A 275 -15.03 30.47 3.03
CA SER A 275 -15.68 31.77 3.19
C SER A 275 -16.15 32.24 1.82
N ARG A 276 -17.27 32.96 1.78
CA ARG A 276 -17.68 33.75 0.61
C ARG A 276 -17.53 35.26 0.86
N SER A 277 -16.88 35.65 1.96
CA SER A 277 -16.52 37.02 2.33
C SER A 277 -14.99 37.16 2.46
N GLN A 278 -14.48 38.39 2.27
CA GLN A 278 -13.06 38.68 2.52
C GLN A 278 -12.75 38.47 4.01
N ARG A 279 -11.76 37.62 4.31
CA ARG A 279 -11.35 37.35 5.70
C ARG A 279 -10.48 38.45 6.29
N LYS A 280 -9.67 39.12 5.47
CA LYS A 280 -8.79 40.20 5.90
C LYS A 280 -8.92 41.37 4.95
N THR A 281 -9.04 42.58 5.50
CA THR A 281 -9.12 43.80 4.70
C THR A 281 -7.90 43.91 3.78
N GLY A 282 -8.14 44.15 2.49
CA GLY A 282 -7.08 44.22 1.48
C GLY A 282 -6.66 42.88 0.89
N PHE A 283 -7.28 41.76 1.29
CA PHE A 283 -7.13 40.46 0.65
C PHE A 283 -8.37 40.13 -0.21
N PRO A 284 -8.21 39.44 -1.35
CA PRO A 284 -9.34 39.10 -2.20
C PRO A 284 -10.14 37.93 -1.60
N ASN A 285 -11.42 37.84 -1.97
CA ASN A 285 -12.25 36.70 -1.62
C ASN A 285 -11.92 35.53 -2.56
N ASP A 286 -11.78 34.33 -2.00
CA ASP A 286 -11.54 33.10 -2.75
C ASP A 286 -12.48 32.01 -2.27
N GLY A 287 -13.11 31.29 -3.20
CA GLY A 287 -13.99 30.17 -2.90
C GLY A 287 -13.25 28.92 -2.40
N THR A 288 -11.98 29.02 -2.00
CA THR A 288 -11.17 27.87 -1.59
C THR A 288 -11.63 27.28 -0.26
N LEU A 289 -11.60 25.95 -0.20
CA LEU A 289 -11.93 25.19 1.00
C LEU A 289 -10.65 24.76 1.72
N VAL A 290 -10.47 25.18 2.96
CA VAL A 290 -9.31 24.87 3.78
C VAL A 290 -9.63 23.73 4.72
N ARG A 291 -8.71 22.77 4.87
CA ARG A 291 -8.97 21.59 5.70
C ARG A 291 -8.53 21.82 7.14
N LEU A 292 -9.49 21.84 8.04
CA LEU A 292 -9.29 21.92 9.49
C LEU A 292 -9.49 20.55 10.14
N THR A 293 -8.93 20.37 11.34
CA THR A 293 -9.18 19.17 12.15
C THR A 293 -9.49 19.52 13.59
N ALA A 294 -10.35 18.73 14.22
CA ALA A 294 -10.63 18.79 15.65
C ALA A 294 -10.24 17.47 16.32
N HIS A 295 -9.93 17.55 17.61
CA HIS A 295 -9.60 16.42 18.46
C HIS A 295 -10.47 16.43 19.71
N ARG A 296 -10.60 15.26 20.34
CA ARG A 296 -11.31 15.15 21.61
C ARG A 296 -10.38 15.60 22.72
N SER A 297 -10.84 16.53 23.55
CA SER A 297 -10.12 17.00 24.74
C SER A 297 -9.87 15.83 25.69
N ASN A 298 -8.69 15.79 26.32
CA ASN A 298 -8.37 14.80 27.37
C ASN A 298 -9.04 15.14 28.72
N SER A 299 -9.75 16.27 28.81
CA SER A 299 -10.47 16.68 30.00
C SER A 299 -11.74 15.83 30.24
N LEU A 300 -12.22 15.84 31.49
CA LEU A 300 -13.36 15.05 31.99
C LEU A 300 -14.70 15.29 31.26
N GLU A 301 -14.81 16.24 30.34
CA GLU A 301 -16.08 16.67 29.72
C GLU A 301 -16.33 16.20 28.28
N ASP A 302 -15.51 15.31 27.70
CA ASP A 302 -15.81 14.68 26.39
C ASP A 302 -16.00 15.65 25.19
N LYS A 303 -15.59 16.92 25.30
CA LYS A 303 -15.78 17.97 24.27
C LYS A 303 -14.76 17.89 23.13
N TYR A 304 -15.19 18.32 21.94
CA TYR A 304 -14.32 18.52 20.80
C TYR A 304 -13.76 19.94 20.76
N GLU A 305 -12.47 20.04 20.46
CA GLU A 305 -11.76 21.30 20.32
C GLU A 305 -11.00 21.31 19.00
N TRP A 306 -10.91 22.49 18.37
CA TRP A 306 -10.06 22.69 17.21
C TRP A 306 -8.62 22.29 17.55
N HIS A 307 -7.93 21.69 16.59
CA HIS A 307 -6.52 21.38 16.78
C HIS A 307 -5.71 22.67 16.94
N HIS A 308 -4.85 22.73 17.97
CA HIS A 308 -4.09 23.90 18.46
C HIS A 308 -3.63 24.93 17.41
N HIS A 309 -3.52 26.21 17.83
CA HIS A 309 -2.98 27.40 17.15
C HIS A 309 -3.83 28.05 16.06
N LEU A 310 -4.68 27.28 15.39
CA LEU A 310 -5.34 27.78 14.19
C LEU A 310 -6.55 28.69 14.46
N PRO A 311 -7.42 28.42 15.46
CA PRO A 311 -8.47 29.36 15.84
C PRO A 311 -7.91 30.70 16.29
N GLU A 312 -6.95 30.70 17.21
CA GLU A 312 -6.33 31.90 17.75
C GLU A 312 -5.60 32.68 16.64
N TYR A 313 -4.95 31.97 15.72
CA TYR A 313 -4.35 32.59 14.54
C TYR A 313 -5.39 33.18 13.58
N ILE A 314 -6.46 32.46 13.24
CA ILE A 314 -7.54 32.95 12.36
C ILE A 314 -8.23 34.18 12.99
N GLU A 315 -8.43 34.19 14.31
CA GLU A 315 -8.94 35.33 15.06
C GLU A 315 -7.98 36.52 15.00
N THR A 316 -6.67 36.27 15.14
CA THR A 316 -5.62 37.31 15.03
C THR A 316 -5.56 37.91 13.62
N LEU A 317 -5.96 37.16 12.59
CA LEU A 317 -6.13 37.68 11.23
C LEU A 317 -7.39 38.53 11.03
N LYS A 318 -8.19 38.75 12.09
CA LYS A 318 -9.49 39.44 12.10
C LYS A 318 -10.52 38.84 11.14
N ALA A 319 -10.41 37.54 10.88
CA ALA A 319 -11.39 36.80 10.11
C ALA A 319 -12.64 36.52 10.96
N GLU A 320 -13.78 36.22 10.31
CA GLU A 320 -14.96 35.69 11.01
C GLU A 320 -14.54 34.53 11.93
N ALA A 321 -14.94 34.61 13.20
CA ALA A 321 -14.60 33.61 14.22
C ALA A 321 -15.07 32.21 13.79
N LEU A 322 -14.26 31.20 14.07
CA LEU A 322 -14.67 29.82 13.81
C LEU A 322 -15.84 29.46 14.73
N PRO A 323 -16.92 28.83 14.21
CA PRO A 323 -17.97 28.30 15.07
C PRO A 323 -17.42 27.25 16.05
N ASP A 324 -18.10 27.08 17.18
CA ASP A 324 -17.76 26.01 18.13
C ASP A 324 -17.87 24.64 17.47
N VAL A 325 -16.88 23.77 17.70
CA VAL A 325 -16.85 22.45 17.05
C VAL A 325 -18.07 21.62 17.44
N ASN A 326 -18.51 21.70 18.69
CA ASN A 326 -19.63 20.93 19.20
C ASN A 326 -20.95 21.42 18.60
N ASP A 327 -21.09 22.72 18.33
CA ASP A 327 -22.26 23.27 17.62
C ASP A 327 -22.34 22.73 16.18
N ILE A 328 -21.19 22.67 15.49
CA ILE A 328 -21.11 22.09 14.14
C ILE A 328 -21.44 20.59 14.17
N LEU A 329 -20.93 19.86 15.16
CA LEU A 329 -21.18 18.42 15.30
C LEU A 329 -22.65 18.12 15.63
N ALA A 330 -23.30 18.98 16.41
CA ALA A 330 -24.72 18.87 16.74
C ALA A 330 -25.62 19.25 15.56
N ASN A 331 -25.20 20.19 14.71
CA ASN A 331 -26.05 20.73 13.63
C ASN A 331 -25.31 20.90 12.29
N PRO A 332 -24.70 19.85 11.71
CA PRO A 332 -23.78 20.03 10.58
C PRO A 332 -24.45 20.58 9.31
N ALA A 333 -25.73 20.27 9.07
CA ALA A 333 -26.47 20.81 7.93
C ALA A 333 -26.61 22.35 7.95
N THR A 334 -26.65 22.96 9.14
CA THR A 334 -26.77 24.41 9.31
C THR A 334 -25.51 25.14 8.84
N PHE A 335 -24.33 24.52 8.99
CA PHE A 335 -23.05 25.15 8.68
C PHE A 335 -22.47 24.78 7.31
N ALA A 336 -22.94 23.68 6.69
CA ALA A 336 -22.25 23.07 5.55
C ALA A 336 -22.61 23.65 4.16
N ASN A 337 -23.48 24.66 4.08
CA ASN A 337 -24.02 25.20 2.81
C ASN A 337 -24.37 24.09 1.80
N LEU A 338 -25.17 23.10 2.23
CA LEU A 338 -25.45 21.89 1.45
C LEU A 338 -26.20 22.14 0.13
N LYS A 339 -26.75 23.34 -0.05
CA LYS A 339 -27.44 23.78 -1.27
C LYS A 339 -26.56 24.58 -2.22
N ASP A 340 -25.30 24.82 -1.86
CA ASP A 340 -24.34 25.63 -2.62
C ASP A 340 -24.84 27.05 -2.93
N GLU A 341 -25.52 27.68 -1.96
CA GLU A 341 -26.09 29.02 -2.10
C GLU A 341 -24.97 30.06 -2.25
N GLU A 342 -25.10 30.96 -3.24
CA GLU A 342 -24.06 31.96 -3.53
C GLU A 342 -23.98 33.08 -2.50
N ASN A 343 -25.11 33.41 -1.89
CA ASN A 343 -25.28 34.43 -0.87
C ASN A 343 -25.23 33.87 0.56
N TYR A 344 -24.63 32.70 0.76
CA TYR A 344 -24.50 32.07 2.09
C TYR A 344 -23.80 33.02 3.06
N SER A 345 -24.52 33.47 4.08
CA SER A 345 -24.02 34.41 5.08
C SER A 345 -23.25 33.67 6.16
N GLY A 346 -21.93 33.84 6.17
CA GLY A 346 -21.03 33.31 7.18
C GLY A 346 -20.12 32.19 6.70
N LEU A 347 -19.45 31.56 7.67
CA LEU A 347 -18.42 30.56 7.45
C LEU A 347 -19.02 29.20 7.12
N GLU A 348 -18.63 28.65 5.97
CA GLU A 348 -19.08 27.33 5.51
C GLU A 348 -18.21 26.25 6.15
N CYS A 349 -18.79 25.35 6.95
CA CYS A 349 -18.09 24.21 7.58
C CYS A 349 -18.69 22.88 7.10
N ARG A 350 -18.00 22.19 6.19
CA ARG A 350 -18.39 20.86 5.73
C ARG A 350 -17.66 19.79 6.54
N LEU A 351 -18.38 19.01 7.33
CA LEU A 351 -17.81 17.88 8.06
C LEU A 351 -17.47 16.74 7.10
N VAL A 352 -16.17 16.40 7.00
CA VAL A 352 -15.60 15.39 6.10
C VAL A 352 -15.15 14.17 6.90
N ASN A 353 -15.28 12.99 6.29
CA ASN A 353 -14.72 11.73 6.79
C ASN A 353 -15.55 11.04 7.88
N VAL A 354 -16.81 10.77 7.54
CA VAL A 354 -17.83 10.17 8.42
C VAL A 354 -17.69 8.64 8.57
N GLU A 355 -16.74 8.03 7.87
CA GLU A 355 -16.43 6.60 7.97
C GLU A 355 -15.87 6.23 9.36
N GLY A 356 -16.72 5.64 10.20
CA GLY A 356 -16.42 5.20 11.55
C GLY A 356 -16.94 6.11 12.67
N TYR A 357 -17.74 7.14 12.34
CA TYR A 357 -18.48 7.97 13.30
C TYR A 357 -19.99 7.61 13.28
N LYS A 358 -20.70 7.84 14.40
CA LYS A 358 -22.12 7.49 14.56
C LYS A 358 -22.98 8.74 14.73
N TYR A 359 -24.18 8.71 14.16
CA TYR A 359 -25.17 9.78 14.20
C TYR A 359 -26.25 9.52 15.26
N ASP A 360 -26.94 10.56 15.73
CA ASP A 360 -27.67 10.58 17.01
C ASP A 360 -28.80 9.55 17.24
N GLU A 361 -28.99 9.24 18.53
CA GLU A 361 -29.70 8.16 19.21
C GLU A 361 -31.24 8.26 19.18
N GLY A 362 -31.79 9.31 18.54
CA GLY A 362 -33.22 9.63 18.52
C GLY A 362 -34.11 8.75 17.65
N THR A 363 -33.52 7.82 16.90
CA THR A 363 -34.26 6.78 16.15
C THR A 363 -33.76 5.39 16.56
N THR A 364 -33.77 5.12 17.86
CA THR A 364 -33.89 3.74 18.31
C THR A 364 -35.20 3.19 17.75
N GLY A 365 -35.12 2.19 16.86
CA GLY A 365 -36.22 1.24 16.76
C GLY A 365 -36.43 0.62 18.15
N ASN A 366 -37.64 0.11 18.42
CA ASN A 366 -38.01 -0.53 19.70
C ASN A 366 -37.06 -1.67 20.14
N ASP A 367 -36.11 -2.05 19.28
CA ASP A 367 -35.19 -3.17 19.40
C ASP A 367 -33.76 -2.74 19.78
N GLY A 368 -33.50 -1.43 19.98
CA GLY A 368 -32.19 -0.90 20.34
C GLY A 368 -31.10 -1.05 19.26
N LYS A 369 -31.49 -1.36 18.01
CA LYS A 369 -30.58 -1.44 16.87
C LYS A 369 -30.31 -0.05 16.25
N ARG A 370 -29.06 0.08 15.83
CA ARG A 370 -28.32 1.30 15.49
C ARG A 370 -28.63 1.72 14.05
N ILE A 371 -28.62 3.02 13.77
CA ILE A 371 -28.78 3.53 12.40
C ILE A 371 -27.44 3.93 11.83
N ASP A 372 -27.01 3.21 10.80
CA ASP A 372 -25.91 3.62 9.94
C ASP A 372 -26.49 4.45 8.78
N HIS A 373 -25.77 5.46 8.32
CA HIS A 373 -26.28 6.29 7.22
C HIS A 373 -25.92 5.66 5.86
N VAL A 374 -26.93 5.40 5.03
CA VAL A 374 -26.93 4.43 3.90
C VAL A 374 -26.34 4.96 2.58
N ILE A 375 -25.92 6.24 2.49
CA ILE A 375 -25.17 6.71 1.30
C ILE A 375 -23.76 6.13 1.31
N GLU A 376 -23.50 5.27 0.34
CA GLU A 376 -22.24 4.55 0.20
C GLU A 376 -21.34 5.17 -0.87
N PRO A 377 -20.00 5.11 -0.68
CA PRO A 377 -19.05 5.63 -1.65
C PRO A 377 -18.96 4.71 -2.88
N GLY A 378 -19.14 5.26 -4.08
CA GLY A 378 -19.01 4.49 -5.32
C GLY A 378 -19.23 5.33 -6.57
N TYR A 379 -18.89 4.78 -7.73
CA TYR A 379 -19.15 5.35 -9.04
C TYR A 379 -19.66 4.24 -9.95
N THR A 380 -20.60 4.55 -10.84
CA THR A 380 -20.70 3.72 -12.05
C THR A 380 -19.47 3.99 -12.92
N LEU A 381 -19.03 2.98 -13.69
CA LEU A 381 -17.88 3.17 -14.60
C LEU A 381 -18.18 4.20 -15.70
N ARG A 382 -19.45 4.36 -16.06
CA ARG A 382 -19.91 5.42 -16.98
C ARG A 382 -19.79 6.80 -16.35
N GLU A 383 -20.36 7.01 -15.15
CA GLU A 383 -20.26 8.29 -14.43
C GLU A 383 -18.80 8.71 -14.20
N ARG A 384 -17.94 7.77 -13.80
CA ARG A 384 -16.51 8.01 -13.70
C ARG A 384 -15.90 8.45 -15.02
N ALA A 385 -16.17 7.75 -16.12
CA ALA A 385 -15.64 8.09 -17.43
C ALA A 385 -16.16 9.45 -17.92
N ASP A 386 -17.45 9.75 -17.73
CA ASP A 386 -18.05 11.04 -18.13
C ASP A 386 -17.46 12.20 -17.32
N ILE A 387 -17.23 12.03 -16.01
CA ILE A 387 -16.54 13.03 -15.18
C ILE A 387 -15.11 13.24 -15.67
N ILE A 388 -14.36 12.15 -15.92
CA ILE A 388 -12.98 12.24 -16.42
C ILE A 388 -12.93 12.95 -17.77
N ALA A 389 -13.78 12.56 -18.72
CA ALA A 389 -13.85 13.18 -20.05
C ALA A 389 -14.22 14.66 -19.96
N ALA A 390 -15.16 15.02 -19.10
CA ALA A 390 -15.56 16.41 -18.88
C ALA A 390 -14.42 17.25 -18.29
N VAL A 391 -13.66 16.69 -17.35
CA VAL A 391 -12.48 17.35 -16.74
C VAL A 391 -11.34 17.48 -17.76
N LEU A 392 -11.06 16.44 -18.54
CA LEU A 392 -10.07 16.49 -19.62
C LEU A 392 -10.43 17.54 -20.67
N LYS A 393 -11.72 17.69 -21.01
CA LYS A 393 -12.19 18.76 -21.90
C LYS A 393 -11.93 20.15 -21.32
N LEU A 394 -12.16 20.36 -20.02
CA LEU A 394 -11.84 21.64 -19.35
C LEU A 394 -10.33 21.94 -19.35
N LEU A 395 -9.50 20.89 -19.38
CA LEU A 395 -8.04 20.96 -19.41
C LEU A 395 -7.43 20.73 -20.79
N GLY A 396 -8.21 20.70 -21.88
CA GLY A 396 -7.74 20.26 -23.20
C GLY A 396 -6.59 21.08 -23.82
N ASN A 397 -6.34 22.29 -23.30
CA ASN A 397 -5.21 23.15 -23.70
C ASN A 397 -3.97 22.96 -22.80
N VAL A 398 -4.04 22.09 -21.79
CA VAL A 398 -3.03 21.90 -20.73
C VAL A 398 -2.63 20.43 -20.61
N LEU A 399 -3.60 19.52 -20.61
CA LEU A 399 -3.39 18.09 -20.62
C LEU A 399 -3.78 17.51 -21.98
N ILE A 400 -2.93 16.63 -22.48
CA ILE A 400 -3.21 15.82 -23.66
C ILE A 400 -3.55 14.42 -23.12
N PRO A 401 -4.78 13.91 -23.35
CA PRO A 401 -5.12 12.54 -23.00
C PRO A 401 -4.13 11.58 -23.67
N ASP A 402 -3.66 10.62 -22.89
CA ASP A 402 -2.81 9.55 -23.41
C ASP A 402 -3.64 8.53 -24.19
N ASP A 403 -3.00 7.82 -25.11
CA ASP A 403 -3.66 6.74 -25.84
C ASP A 403 -3.99 5.59 -24.87
N PRO A 404 -5.14 4.91 -25.05
CA PRO A 404 -5.44 3.73 -24.27
C PRO A 404 -4.38 2.65 -24.52
N PHE A 405 -3.98 1.93 -23.47
CA PHE A 405 -2.98 0.86 -23.61
C PHE A 405 -3.52 -0.25 -24.53
N GLU A 406 -2.65 -0.80 -25.36
CA GLU A 406 -2.99 -1.92 -26.23
C GLU A 406 -3.20 -3.17 -25.36
N GLN A 407 -4.39 -3.75 -25.42
CA GLN A 407 -4.66 -4.98 -24.69
C GLN A 407 -3.93 -6.16 -25.34
N ASP A 408 -3.00 -6.77 -24.61
CA ASP A 408 -2.22 -7.93 -25.07
C ASP A 408 -2.91 -9.25 -24.69
N ILE A 409 -3.45 -9.31 -23.46
CA ILE A 409 -4.20 -10.47 -22.96
C ILE A 409 -5.65 -10.05 -22.72
N VAL A 410 -6.54 -10.45 -23.62
CA VAL A 410 -7.99 -10.15 -23.57
C VAL A 410 -8.71 -11.00 -22.51
N LYS A 411 -8.28 -12.25 -22.37
CA LYS A 411 -8.70 -13.20 -21.33
C LYS A 411 -7.52 -14.07 -21.00
N THR A 412 -7.23 -14.24 -19.71
CA THR A 412 -6.28 -15.29 -19.33
C THR A 412 -6.86 -16.59 -19.87
N PRO A 413 -6.08 -17.48 -20.49
CA PRO A 413 -6.65 -18.69 -21.06
C PRO A 413 -7.31 -19.50 -19.93
N TYR A 414 -8.61 -19.35 -19.69
CA TYR A 414 -9.42 -20.07 -18.69
C TYR A 414 -10.13 -21.28 -19.32
N SER A 415 -9.51 -21.85 -20.36
CA SER A 415 -9.99 -23.06 -21.03
C SER A 415 -9.47 -24.31 -20.33
N ARG A 416 -9.95 -25.51 -20.70
CA ARG A 416 -9.38 -26.78 -20.20
C ARG A 416 -7.86 -26.93 -20.46
N ARG A 417 -7.26 -26.08 -21.30
CA ARG A 417 -5.85 -26.06 -21.70
C ARG A 417 -4.94 -25.15 -20.84
N VAL A 418 -5.45 -24.51 -19.77
CA VAL A 418 -4.56 -23.70 -18.89
C VAL A 418 -3.49 -24.59 -18.25
N PRO A 419 -2.21 -24.17 -18.23
CA PRO A 419 -1.18 -24.77 -17.40
C PRO A 419 -1.62 -25.00 -15.97
N GLY A 420 -1.22 -26.11 -15.36
CA GLY A 420 -1.60 -26.40 -13.98
C GLY A 420 -1.05 -25.35 -13.00
N ALA A 421 0.15 -24.84 -13.26
CA ALA A 421 0.82 -23.82 -12.45
C ALA A 421 0.05 -22.48 -12.36
N MET A 422 -0.89 -22.24 -13.27
CA MET A 422 -1.74 -21.03 -13.28
C MET A 422 -3.12 -21.25 -12.63
N ARG A 423 -3.44 -22.47 -12.17
CA ARG A 423 -4.77 -22.81 -11.62
C ARG A 423 -4.82 -22.62 -10.11
N THR A 424 -5.95 -22.13 -9.62
CA THR A 424 -6.23 -22.10 -8.18
C THR A 424 -6.59 -23.49 -7.68
N HIS A 425 -6.34 -23.77 -6.39
CA HIS A 425 -6.74 -25.03 -5.76
C HIS A 425 -8.27 -25.19 -5.75
N GLU A 426 -9.01 -24.11 -5.48
CA GLU A 426 -10.49 -24.11 -5.50
C GLU A 426 -11.03 -24.52 -6.87
N TRP A 427 -10.46 -23.96 -7.96
CA TRP A 427 -10.81 -24.38 -9.31
C TRP A 427 -10.58 -25.88 -9.49
N CYS A 428 -9.44 -26.41 -9.01
CA CYS A 428 -9.16 -27.85 -9.11
C CYS A 428 -10.15 -28.70 -8.31
N ALA A 429 -10.56 -28.25 -7.12
CA ALA A 429 -11.52 -28.94 -6.26
C ALA A 429 -12.91 -29.00 -6.92
N THR A 430 -13.47 -27.86 -7.35
CA THR A 430 -14.76 -27.81 -8.05
C THR A 430 -14.75 -28.64 -9.34
N HIS A 431 -13.63 -28.61 -10.08
CA HIS A 431 -13.52 -29.38 -11.34
C HIS A 431 -13.47 -30.89 -11.14
N ILE A 432 -13.18 -31.39 -9.93
CA ILE A 432 -13.29 -32.82 -9.60
C ILE A 432 -14.77 -33.22 -9.47
N GLU A 433 -15.56 -32.39 -8.78
CA GLU A 433 -16.97 -32.67 -8.47
C GLU A 433 -17.86 -32.64 -9.71
N ASP A 434 -17.61 -31.72 -10.64
CA ASP A 434 -18.45 -31.50 -11.83
C ASP A 434 -18.25 -32.52 -12.97
N ARG A 435 -17.47 -33.59 -12.75
CA ARG A 435 -17.03 -34.50 -13.81
C ARG A 435 -17.72 -35.85 -13.76
N LYS A 436 -17.96 -36.40 -14.95
CA LYS A 436 -18.52 -37.75 -15.12
C LYS A 436 -17.66 -38.85 -14.48
N ASP A 437 -16.36 -38.61 -14.35
CA ASP A 437 -15.43 -39.49 -13.64
C ASP A 437 -14.57 -38.66 -12.66
N PRO A 438 -15.09 -38.39 -11.44
CA PRO A 438 -14.37 -37.64 -10.42
C PRO A 438 -13.08 -38.34 -9.96
N VAL A 439 -13.03 -39.67 -10.05
CA VAL A 439 -11.90 -40.48 -9.57
C VAL A 439 -10.67 -40.26 -10.45
N ALA A 440 -10.84 -40.32 -11.77
CA ALA A 440 -9.73 -40.07 -12.70
C ALA A 440 -9.20 -38.63 -12.60
N VAL A 441 -10.08 -37.64 -12.39
CA VAL A 441 -9.68 -36.23 -12.25
C VAL A 441 -8.97 -35.99 -10.93
N ARG A 442 -9.46 -36.56 -9.84
CA ARG A 442 -8.79 -36.52 -8.52
C ARG A 442 -7.37 -37.08 -8.61
N ARG A 443 -7.20 -38.26 -9.21
CA ARG A 443 -5.88 -38.87 -9.41
C ARG A 443 -4.93 -37.96 -10.21
N ALA A 444 -5.42 -37.35 -11.28
CA ALA A 444 -4.61 -36.42 -12.07
C ALA A 444 -4.20 -35.16 -11.28
N MET A 445 -5.00 -34.71 -10.31
CA MET A 445 -4.63 -33.60 -9.42
C MET A 445 -3.62 -34.03 -8.35
N GLN A 446 -3.77 -35.22 -7.77
CA GLN A 446 -2.80 -35.80 -6.84
C GLN A 446 -1.41 -35.94 -7.50
N GLU A 447 -1.35 -36.46 -8.72
CA GLU A 447 -0.12 -36.59 -9.51
C GLU A 447 0.55 -35.22 -9.79
N ARG A 448 -0.24 -34.16 -9.98
CA ARG A 448 0.28 -32.80 -10.17
C ARG A 448 0.89 -32.24 -8.90
N VAL A 449 0.23 -32.43 -7.75
CA VAL A 449 0.78 -32.03 -6.44
C VAL A 449 2.08 -32.76 -6.19
N GLU A 450 2.09 -34.09 -6.36
CA GLU A 450 3.28 -34.92 -6.17
C GLU A 450 4.43 -34.48 -7.06
N LYS A 451 4.20 -34.34 -8.37
CA LYS A 451 5.23 -33.90 -9.32
C LYS A 451 5.78 -32.52 -8.96
N GLY A 452 4.91 -31.58 -8.59
CA GLY A 452 5.29 -30.22 -8.20
C GLY A 452 6.17 -30.21 -6.95
N VAL A 453 5.73 -30.91 -5.90
CA VAL A 453 6.46 -31.04 -4.63
C VAL A 453 7.81 -31.72 -4.84
N LEU A 454 7.84 -32.89 -5.49
CA LEU A 454 9.08 -33.63 -5.72
C LEU A 454 10.06 -32.86 -6.61
N SER A 455 9.58 -32.08 -7.59
CA SER A 455 10.46 -31.22 -8.39
C SER A 455 11.10 -30.12 -7.54
N ALA A 456 10.30 -29.49 -6.66
CA ALA A 456 10.77 -28.42 -5.79
C ALA A 456 11.70 -28.93 -4.67
N THR A 457 11.45 -30.11 -4.13
CA THR A 457 12.29 -30.75 -3.09
C THR A 457 13.49 -31.54 -3.65
N SER A 458 13.74 -31.47 -4.96
CA SER A 458 14.79 -32.26 -5.63
C SER A 458 14.65 -33.77 -5.40
N GLY A 459 13.41 -34.27 -5.35
CA GLY A 459 13.07 -35.68 -5.20
C GLY A 459 13.06 -36.18 -3.75
N LEU A 460 13.38 -35.34 -2.77
CA LEU A 460 13.38 -35.73 -1.37
C LEU A 460 11.95 -35.82 -0.81
N PRO A 461 11.63 -36.87 -0.02
CA PRO A 461 10.36 -36.96 0.68
C PRO A 461 10.25 -35.87 1.76
N ILE A 462 9.04 -35.60 2.22
CA ILE A 462 8.71 -34.64 3.27
C ILE A 462 8.40 -35.39 4.57
N HIS A 463 8.99 -34.93 5.67
CA HIS A 463 8.55 -35.25 7.02
C HIS A 463 7.90 -34.00 7.62
N LEU A 464 6.59 -34.07 7.86
CA LEU A 464 5.78 -33.02 8.45
C LEU A 464 5.51 -33.29 9.94
N GLY A 465 6.08 -32.48 10.82
CA GLY A 465 5.74 -32.44 12.24
C GLY A 465 4.57 -31.50 12.51
N MET A 466 3.44 -32.02 12.95
CA MET A 466 2.26 -31.24 13.35
C MET A 466 2.24 -31.03 14.86
N PHE A 467 2.47 -29.79 15.29
CA PHE A 467 2.43 -29.39 16.69
C PHE A 467 1.07 -28.78 17.02
N HIS A 468 0.30 -29.46 17.86
CA HIS A 468 -1.08 -29.11 18.17
C HIS A 468 -1.31 -28.94 19.68
N GLN A 469 -2.28 -28.12 20.06
CA GLN A 469 -2.60 -27.89 21.48
C GLN A 469 -3.53 -28.95 22.06
N ASN A 470 -4.39 -29.54 21.24
CA ASN A 470 -5.39 -30.51 21.67
C ASN A 470 -5.75 -31.49 20.53
N THR A 471 -6.52 -32.53 20.87
CA THR A 471 -6.93 -33.58 19.91
C THR A 471 -7.83 -33.04 18.79
N THR A 472 -8.68 -32.07 19.08
CA THR A 472 -9.59 -31.49 18.08
C THR A 472 -8.80 -30.74 16.99
N SER A 473 -7.76 -29.99 17.37
CA SER A 473 -6.85 -29.34 16.43
C SER A 473 -6.05 -30.34 15.60
N ARG A 474 -5.66 -31.48 16.21
CA ARG A 474 -5.01 -32.58 15.48
C ARG A 474 -5.92 -33.12 14.37
N GLU A 475 -7.16 -33.47 14.70
CA GLU A 475 -8.14 -34.00 13.73
C GLU A 475 -8.42 -33.00 12.61
N ALA A 476 -8.53 -31.70 12.94
CA ALA A 476 -8.69 -30.65 11.94
C ALA A 476 -7.48 -30.56 10.99
N ASN A 477 -6.26 -30.60 11.52
CA ASN A 477 -5.05 -30.56 10.70
C ASN A 477 -4.99 -31.73 9.71
N ASP A 478 -5.34 -32.94 10.16
CA ASP A 478 -5.37 -34.13 9.30
C ASP A 478 -6.41 -34.01 8.19
N PHE A 479 -7.61 -33.54 8.55
CA PHE A 479 -8.67 -33.29 7.58
C PHE A 479 -8.23 -32.30 6.49
N PHE A 480 -7.71 -31.12 6.87
CA PHE A 480 -7.31 -30.11 5.91
C PHE A 480 -6.06 -30.50 5.11
N LEU A 481 -5.15 -31.29 5.68
CA LEU A 481 -4.04 -31.86 4.92
C LEU A 481 -4.54 -32.79 3.81
N ARG A 482 -5.47 -33.69 4.13
CA ARG A 482 -6.08 -34.58 3.12
C ARG A 482 -6.78 -33.79 2.04
N GLU A 483 -7.52 -32.75 2.42
CA GLU A 483 -8.23 -31.87 1.50
C GLU A 483 -7.27 -31.16 0.52
N VAL A 484 -6.17 -30.59 1.03
CA VAL A 484 -5.16 -29.91 0.22
C VAL A 484 -4.48 -30.87 -0.77
N LEU A 485 -4.30 -32.13 -0.38
CA LEU A 485 -3.74 -33.19 -1.21
C LEU A 485 -4.76 -33.88 -2.13
N PHE A 486 -6.03 -33.45 -2.14
CA PHE A 486 -7.12 -34.07 -2.87
C PHE A 486 -7.31 -35.57 -2.54
N LEU A 487 -7.10 -35.96 -1.29
CA LEU A 487 -7.27 -37.33 -0.81
C LEU A 487 -8.69 -37.58 -0.32
N SER A 488 -9.19 -38.79 -0.55
CA SER A 488 -10.44 -39.25 0.06
C SER A 488 -10.20 -39.59 1.55
N GLU A 489 -11.26 -39.66 2.37
CA GLU A 489 -11.17 -39.86 3.82
C GLU A 489 -10.32 -41.09 4.23
N ASN A 490 -10.49 -42.20 3.51
CA ASN A 490 -9.80 -43.47 3.79
C ASN A 490 -8.57 -43.75 2.90
N GLU A 491 -8.20 -42.79 2.05
CA GLU A 491 -7.05 -42.97 1.14
C GLU A 491 -5.73 -42.87 1.95
N PRO A 492 -4.73 -43.72 1.72
CA PRO A 492 -3.45 -43.59 2.44
C PRO A 492 -2.75 -42.27 2.05
N LEU A 493 -1.94 -41.74 2.97
CA LEU A 493 -1.06 -40.62 2.64
C LEU A 493 -0.05 -41.04 1.57
N PRO A 494 0.37 -40.13 0.67
CA PRO A 494 1.36 -40.44 -0.35
C PRO A 494 2.69 -40.91 0.26
N SER A 495 3.39 -41.83 -0.40
CA SER A 495 4.65 -42.38 0.12
C SER A 495 5.77 -41.34 0.28
N TRP A 496 5.67 -40.20 -0.41
CA TRP A 496 6.60 -39.08 -0.26
C TRP A 496 6.31 -38.21 0.97
N LEU A 497 5.22 -38.42 1.70
CA LEU A 497 4.83 -37.63 2.87
C LEU A 497 4.70 -38.50 4.13
N THR A 498 5.51 -38.20 5.13
CA THR A 498 5.36 -38.75 6.50
C THR A 498 4.86 -37.66 7.43
N VAL A 499 3.83 -37.95 8.23
CA VAL A 499 3.26 -37.01 9.20
C VAL A 499 3.44 -37.55 10.62
N THR A 500 3.96 -36.73 11.53
CA THR A 500 4.05 -37.03 12.96
C THR A 500 3.33 -35.96 13.77
N HIS A 501 2.67 -36.38 14.86
CA HIS A 501 1.88 -35.49 15.70
C HIS A 501 2.54 -35.30 17.06
N HIS A 502 2.62 -34.04 17.49
CA HIS A 502 3.29 -33.65 18.71
C HIS A 502 2.38 -32.74 19.53
N SER A 503 2.07 -33.16 20.75
CA SER A 503 1.35 -32.31 21.69
C SER A 503 2.26 -31.20 22.20
N LEU A 504 1.78 -29.97 22.15
CA LEU A 504 2.57 -28.79 22.52
C LEU A 504 2.26 -28.37 23.96
N ASP A 505 3.26 -28.42 24.84
CA ASP A 505 3.14 -27.97 26.23
C ASP A 505 2.79 -26.47 26.30
N ASP A 506 1.82 -26.11 27.14
CA ASP A 506 1.44 -24.70 27.40
C ASP A 506 2.63 -23.82 27.81
N ARG A 507 3.62 -24.40 28.49
CA ARG A 507 4.87 -23.70 28.84
C ARG A 507 5.65 -23.28 27.59
N LEU A 508 5.59 -24.05 26.51
CA LEU A 508 6.23 -23.72 25.22
C LEU A 508 5.41 -22.72 24.42
N SER A 509 4.07 -22.76 24.49
CA SER A 509 3.15 -21.91 23.69
C SER A 509 2.98 -20.47 24.20
N THR A 510 3.27 -20.24 25.48
CA THR A 510 3.06 -18.95 26.17
C THR A 510 4.08 -17.88 25.80
N LEU A 511 3.79 -16.61 26.10
CA LEU A 511 4.75 -15.52 25.92
C LEU A 511 5.94 -15.64 26.89
N LEU A 512 7.04 -14.96 26.58
CA LEU A 512 8.10 -14.75 27.57
C LEU A 512 7.63 -13.82 28.71
N PRO A 513 8.15 -14.02 29.93
CA PRO A 513 7.84 -13.16 31.07
C PRO A 513 8.19 -11.69 30.80
N ASP A 514 7.52 -10.79 31.51
CA ASP A 514 7.73 -9.35 31.38
C ASP A 514 8.94 -8.90 32.20
N VAL A 515 10.13 -9.19 31.69
CA VAL A 515 11.42 -8.90 32.34
C VAL A 515 12.33 -8.13 31.39
N THR A 516 13.28 -7.35 31.90
CA THR A 516 14.18 -6.50 31.10
C THR A 516 15.64 -6.96 31.20
N GLY A 517 16.48 -6.53 30.26
CA GLY A 517 17.94 -6.76 30.32
C GLY A 517 18.35 -8.24 30.36
N ASN A 518 19.18 -8.60 31.34
CA ASN A 518 19.76 -9.95 31.48
C ASN A 518 18.71 -11.02 31.79
N ASP A 519 17.63 -10.68 32.49
CA ASP A 519 16.56 -11.62 32.84
C ASP A 519 15.78 -12.06 31.60
N MET A 520 15.57 -11.14 30.65
CA MET A 520 14.98 -11.47 29.34
C MET A 520 15.87 -12.44 28.56
N ARG A 521 17.19 -12.26 28.63
CA ARG A 521 18.14 -13.17 27.98
C ARG A 521 18.10 -14.57 28.59
N GLY A 522 18.07 -14.67 29.93
CA GLY A 522 17.94 -15.93 30.64
C GLY A 522 16.65 -16.66 30.28
N ALA A 523 15.51 -15.96 30.35
CA ALA A 523 14.20 -16.52 29.99
C ALA A 523 14.14 -16.98 28.53
N TYR A 524 14.71 -16.19 27.61
CA TYR A 524 14.83 -16.56 26.20
C TYR A 524 15.66 -17.84 26.02
N SER A 525 16.83 -17.93 26.66
CA SER A 525 17.72 -19.10 26.53
C SER A 525 17.06 -20.38 27.02
N VAL A 526 16.43 -20.35 28.21
CA VAL A 526 15.74 -21.53 28.78
C VAL A 526 14.62 -22.00 27.85
N LYS A 527 13.76 -21.08 27.40
CA LYS A 527 12.63 -21.43 26.54
C LYS A 527 13.08 -21.89 25.15
N HIS A 528 14.14 -21.31 24.62
CA HIS A 528 14.73 -21.74 23.35
C HIS A 528 15.29 -23.16 23.43
N THR A 529 15.99 -23.52 24.51
CA THR A 529 16.50 -24.88 24.73
C THR A 529 15.36 -25.89 24.81
N ALA A 530 14.30 -25.60 25.56
CA ALA A 530 13.13 -26.48 25.66
C ALA A 530 12.45 -26.69 24.29
N TRP A 531 12.32 -25.62 23.50
CA TRP A 531 11.85 -25.73 22.11
C TRP A 531 12.80 -26.57 21.25
N ARG A 532 14.11 -26.40 21.36
CA ARG A 532 15.10 -27.17 20.59
C ARG A 532 15.02 -28.66 20.87
N GLU A 533 14.88 -29.05 22.14
CA GLU A 533 14.75 -30.44 22.56
C GLU A 533 13.45 -31.07 22.09
N SER A 534 12.34 -30.33 22.18
CA SER A 534 11.03 -30.77 21.66
C SER A 534 11.08 -31.00 20.14
N VAL A 535 11.67 -30.07 19.38
CA VAL A 535 11.83 -30.22 17.93
C VAL A 535 12.79 -31.35 17.56
N ALA A 536 13.90 -31.50 18.29
CA ALA A 536 14.84 -32.59 18.03
C ALA A 536 14.18 -33.97 18.20
N THR A 537 13.38 -34.13 19.26
CA THR A 537 12.58 -35.34 19.50
C THR A 537 11.59 -35.59 18.36
N ALA A 538 10.91 -34.54 17.89
CA ALA A 538 9.91 -34.65 16.84
C ALA A 538 10.46 -35.16 15.49
N PHE A 539 11.75 -34.94 15.21
CA PHE A 539 12.39 -35.29 13.94
C PHE A 539 13.55 -36.30 14.08
N ALA A 540 13.65 -37.02 15.21
CA ALA A 540 14.78 -37.91 15.52
C ALA A 540 15.01 -39.02 14.48
N GLU A 541 13.94 -39.55 13.88
CA GLU A 541 13.99 -40.67 12.92
C GLU A 541 14.15 -40.23 11.46
N SER A 542 14.38 -38.94 11.22
CA SER A 542 14.22 -38.30 9.91
C SER A 542 15.54 -38.05 9.17
N SER A 543 16.28 -39.08 8.78
CA SER A 543 17.60 -38.91 8.14
C SER A 543 17.60 -39.14 6.62
N ALA A 544 16.70 -38.46 5.87
CA ALA A 544 16.80 -38.21 4.41
C ALA A 544 15.50 -37.54 3.87
N SER A 545 15.01 -36.49 4.51
CA SER A 545 13.75 -35.83 4.11
C SER A 545 13.80 -34.32 4.34
N VAL A 546 12.96 -33.59 3.59
CA VAL A 546 12.65 -32.20 3.86
C VAL A 546 11.77 -32.13 5.11
N ARG A 547 12.23 -31.40 6.13
CA ARG A 547 11.52 -31.29 7.40
C ARG A 547 10.67 -30.04 7.40
N LEU A 548 9.36 -30.23 7.54
CA LEU A 548 8.37 -29.18 7.65
C LEU A 548 7.71 -29.25 9.03
N ALA A 549 7.35 -28.11 9.61
CA ALA A 549 6.57 -28.06 10.83
C ALA A 549 5.34 -27.16 10.68
N PHE A 550 4.18 -27.66 11.12
CA PHE A 550 2.96 -26.88 11.25
C PHE A 550 2.67 -26.68 12.73
N THR A 551 2.66 -25.45 13.22
CA THR A 551 2.61 -25.16 14.65
C THR A 551 1.46 -24.25 15.02
N GLU A 552 0.53 -24.80 15.80
CA GLU A 552 -0.53 -24.04 16.44
C GLU A 552 -0.01 -23.36 17.71
N LEU A 553 -0.11 -22.03 17.76
CA LEU A 553 0.24 -21.24 18.94
C LEU A 553 -1.02 -20.81 19.69
N ALA A 554 -0.91 -20.71 21.03
CA ALA A 554 -1.97 -20.17 21.88
C ALA A 554 -2.44 -18.79 21.41
N PRO A 555 -3.70 -18.39 21.66
CA PRO A 555 -4.18 -17.07 21.28
C PRO A 555 -3.54 -15.99 22.16
N PHE A 556 -2.86 -15.01 21.57
CA PHE A 556 -2.32 -13.85 22.29
C PHE A 556 -2.48 -12.54 21.49
N ARG A 557 -2.67 -11.41 22.19
CA ARG A 557 -2.85 -10.09 21.58
C ARG A 557 -1.50 -9.52 21.14
N LEU A 558 -1.13 -9.74 19.88
CA LEU A 558 0.14 -9.28 19.27
C LEU A 558 0.41 -7.77 19.42
N LYS A 559 -0.63 -6.93 19.38
CA LYS A 559 -0.50 -5.46 19.36
C LYS A 559 -0.01 -4.84 20.68
N THR A 560 -0.08 -5.56 21.80
CA THR A 560 0.28 -5.05 23.13
C THR A 560 1.54 -5.69 23.70
N VAL A 561 2.17 -6.60 22.96
CA VAL A 561 3.30 -7.40 23.46
C VAL A 561 4.55 -7.05 22.68
N HIS A 562 5.62 -6.68 23.41
CA HIS A 562 6.92 -6.35 22.82
C HIS A 562 7.44 -7.53 21.94
N PRO A 563 7.99 -7.31 20.73
CA PRO A 563 8.33 -8.40 19.79
C PRO A 563 9.32 -9.40 20.37
N ARG A 564 10.27 -8.94 21.19
CA ARG A 564 11.25 -9.81 21.86
C ARG A 564 10.60 -10.87 22.77
N ARG A 565 9.37 -10.62 23.26
CA ARG A 565 8.61 -11.55 24.10
C ARG A 565 7.77 -12.55 23.31
N ASN A 566 7.66 -12.37 21.99
CA ASN A 566 6.87 -13.22 21.12
C ASN A 566 7.52 -14.60 20.96
N VAL A 567 6.76 -15.65 21.25
CA VAL A 567 7.18 -17.04 21.13
C VAL A 567 7.46 -17.48 19.70
N LYS A 568 6.85 -16.83 18.70
CA LYS A 568 7.04 -17.15 17.27
C LYS A 568 8.53 -17.13 16.90
N GLY A 569 9.27 -16.08 17.31
CA GLY A 569 10.69 -15.96 17.02
C GLY A 569 11.56 -17.02 17.69
N LEU A 570 11.20 -17.42 18.91
CA LEU A 570 11.87 -18.48 19.67
C LEU A 570 11.69 -19.85 19.02
N ALA A 571 10.45 -20.22 18.73
CA ALA A 571 10.12 -21.48 18.08
C ALA A 571 10.77 -21.56 16.69
N ARG A 572 10.70 -20.47 15.91
CA ARG A 572 11.35 -20.39 14.60
C ARG A 572 12.86 -20.59 14.68
N ALA A 573 13.53 -20.01 15.67
CA ALA A 573 14.96 -20.23 15.90
C ALA A 573 15.28 -21.71 16.21
N ALA A 574 14.46 -22.36 17.03
CA ALA A 574 14.62 -23.78 17.35
C ALA A 574 14.38 -24.69 16.13
N PHE A 575 13.40 -24.36 15.30
CA PHE A 575 13.17 -25.04 14.01
C PHE A 575 14.36 -24.87 13.07
N ALA A 576 14.85 -23.63 12.90
CA ALA A 576 16.02 -23.34 12.07
C ALA A 576 17.27 -24.10 12.54
N TYR A 577 17.50 -24.17 13.85
CA TYR A 577 18.60 -24.96 14.44
C TYR A 577 18.53 -26.45 14.03
N ASN A 578 17.33 -27.01 13.96
CA ASN A 578 17.08 -28.42 13.61
C ASN A 578 16.86 -28.65 12.10
N ASN A 579 17.15 -27.65 11.25
CA ASN A 579 16.94 -27.67 9.80
C ASN A 579 15.47 -27.92 9.40
N VAL A 580 14.53 -27.29 10.11
CA VAL A 580 13.09 -27.43 9.88
C VAL A 580 12.51 -26.12 9.34
N ALA A 581 11.93 -26.15 8.14
CA ALA A 581 11.09 -25.06 7.68
C ALA A 581 9.73 -25.15 8.39
N SER A 582 9.14 -24.03 8.78
CA SER A 582 7.96 -24.06 9.66
C SER A 582 6.90 -23.07 9.23
N GLN A 583 5.64 -23.34 9.56
CA GLN A 583 4.51 -22.43 9.46
C GLN A 583 3.77 -22.35 10.78
N PHE A 584 3.28 -21.16 11.14
CA PHE A 584 2.52 -20.93 12.37
C PHE A 584 1.09 -20.52 12.08
N LEU A 585 0.16 -20.96 12.93
CA LEU A 585 -1.21 -20.44 12.99
C LEU A 585 -1.59 -20.07 14.42
N VAL A 586 -2.57 -19.19 14.55
CA VAL A 586 -3.19 -18.86 15.84
C VAL A 586 -4.27 -19.90 16.15
N SER A 587 -4.30 -20.34 17.41
CA SER A 587 -5.22 -21.36 17.97
C SER A 587 -6.68 -21.23 17.50
N ALA A 588 -7.30 -22.38 17.30
CA ALA A 588 -8.68 -22.50 16.83
C ALA A 588 -9.69 -21.94 17.84
N SER A 589 -10.66 -21.15 17.37
CA SER A 589 -11.87 -20.84 18.14
C SER A 589 -12.98 -21.83 17.77
N LEU A 590 -13.47 -22.59 18.76
CA LEU A 590 -14.65 -23.43 18.62
C LEU A 590 -15.92 -22.58 18.60
N ARG A 591 -16.95 -23.00 17.85
CA ARG A 591 -18.29 -22.42 17.97
C ARG A 591 -18.80 -22.74 19.37
N GLN A 592 -19.09 -21.72 20.18
CA GLN A 592 -19.92 -21.93 21.36
C GLN A 592 -21.30 -22.42 20.90
N GLU A 593 -21.78 -23.51 21.47
CA GLU A 593 -23.14 -24.02 21.27
C GLU A 593 -24.15 -22.96 21.74
N GLN A 594 -24.53 -22.04 20.85
CA GLN A 594 -25.79 -21.32 21.00
C GLN A 594 -26.86 -22.14 20.30
N ALA A 595 -27.80 -22.61 21.10
CA ALA A 595 -28.89 -23.48 20.72
C ALA A 595 -29.66 -22.98 19.48
N SER A 596 -29.91 -23.92 18.57
CA SER A 596 -31.03 -24.00 17.63
C SER A 596 -31.29 -22.82 16.68
N THR A 597 -30.98 -23.00 15.40
CA THR A 597 -32.00 -23.46 14.41
C THR A 597 -31.35 -23.81 13.07
N GLU A 598 -31.48 -25.09 12.74
CA GLU A 598 -31.54 -25.74 11.43
C GLU A 598 -30.89 -25.07 10.20
N THR A 599 -29.85 -25.73 9.68
CA THR A 599 -29.97 -26.37 8.35
C THR A 599 -29.01 -27.55 8.29
N LYS A 600 -29.58 -28.75 8.08
CA LYS A 600 -28.82 -29.97 7.82
C LYS A 600 -28.16 -29.83 6.45
N THR A 601 -26.89 -29.47 6.41
CA THR A 601 -26.01 -29.84 5.30
C THR A 601 -25.12 -30.99 5.76
N THR A 602 -25.06 -31.98 4.89
CA THR A 602 -24.51 -33.32 5.03
C THR A 602 -23.02 -33.34 5.36
N HIS A 603 -22.66 -34.24 6.29
CA HIS A 603 -21.32 -34.71 6.68
C HIS A 603 -20.41 -33.77 7.48
N GLY A 604 -20.23 -34.09 8.77
CA GLY A 604 -19.01 -33.84 9.56
C GLY A 604 -18.65 -32.39 9.96
N GLU A 605 -19.29 -31.38 9.38
CA GLU A 605 -18.94 -29.97 9.53
C GLU A 605 -19.89 -29.26 10.52
N THR A 606 -19.52 -28.78 11.72
CA THR A 606 -18.61 -27.66 11.96
C THR A 606 -18.58 -27.34 13.47
N SER A 607 -17.61 -27.87 14.22
CA SER A 607 -17.27 -27.34 15.56
C SER A 607 -16.49 -26.01 15.47
N TYR A 608 -16.11 -25.59 14.26
CA TYR A 608 -15.25 -24.44 13.99
C TYR A 608 -15.98 -23.27 13.30
N THR A 609 -15.45 -22.06 13.51
CA THR A 609 -15.89 -20.88 12.74
C THR A 609 -15.40 -20.95 11.28
N LYS A 610 -16.10 -20.29 10.34
CA LYS A 610 -15.66 -20.22 8.93
C LYS A 610 -14.25 -19.64 8.79
N ASP A 611 -13.91 -18.64 9.62
CA ASP A 611 -12.57 -18.04 9.65
C ASP A 611 -11.50 -19.05 10.07
N THR A 612 -11.81 -19.90 11.06
CA THR A 612 -10.91 -20.97 11.50
C THR A 612 -10.65 -21.96 10.37
N VAL A 613 -11.69 -22.42 9.67
CA VAL A 613 -11.58 -23.34 8.51
C VAL A 613 -10.66 -22.76 7.44
N TYR A 614 -10.89 -21.50 7.04
CA TYR A 614 -10.06 -20.84 6.04
C TYR A 614 -8.60 -20.69 6.48
N ARG A 615 -8.32 -20.45 7.76
CA ARG A 615 -6.95 -20.34 8.29
C ARG A 615 -6.21 -21.66 8.24
N PHE A 616 -6.83 -22.76 8.67
CA PHE A 616 -6.20 -24.09 8.60
C PHE A 616 -5.92 -24.49 7.16
N ARG A 617 -6.93 -24.41 6.28
CA ARG A 617 -6.80 -24.73 4.86
C ARG A 617 -5.67 -23.92 4.19
N ASN A 618 -5.66 -22.60 4.38
CA ASN A 618 -4.59 -21.74 3.85
C ASN A 618 -3.22 -22.06 4.46
N GLY A 619 -3.16 -22.32 5.77
CA GLY A 619 -1.91 -22.61 6.46
C GLY A 619 -1.23 -23.89 5.97
N VAL A 620 -2.01 -24.96 5.76
CA VAL A 620 -1.48 -26.23 5.26
C VAL A 620 -1.04 -26.09 3.80
N ARG A 621 -1.83 -25.38 2.97
CA ARG A 621 -1.46 -25.11 1.58
C ARG A 621 -0.19 -24.26 1.47
N ASP A 622 -0.07 -23.24 2.31
CA ASP A 622 1.13 -22.41 2.43
C ASP A 622 2.36 -23.28 2.75
N LEU A 623 2.22 -24.20 3.70
CA LEU A 623 3.29 -25.10 4.09
C LEU A 623 3.69 -26.10 2.99
N ILE A 624 2.73 -26.77 2.36
CA ILE A 624 3.02 -27.80 1.36
C ILE A 624 3.48 -27.21 0.02
N LEU A 625 2.93 -26.06 -0.39
CA LEU A 625 3.24 -25.45 -1.69
C LEU A 625 4.25 -24.31 -1.57
N ARG A 626 3.95 -23.24 -0.83
CA ARG A 626 4.82 -22.05 -0.80
C ARG A 626 6.14 -22.33 -0.07
N GLN A 627 6.12 -23.02 1.07
CA GLN A 627 7.37 -23.28 1.82
C GLN A 627 8.27 -24.33 1.16
N THR A 628 7.74 -25.12 0.23
CA THR A 628 8.55 -26.00 -0.61
C THR A 628 8.99 -25.32 -1.91
N GLY A 629 8.32 -24.25 -2.33
CA GLY A 629 8.49 -23.59 -3.62
C GLY A 629 7.74 -24.29 -4.77
N ALA A 630 6.82 -25.20 -4.46
CA ALA A 630 6.11 -26.00 -5.44
C ALA A 630 5.00 -25.22 -6.17
N LEU A 631 4.81 -25.56 -7.45
CA LEU A 631 3.70 -25.15 -8.29
C LEU A 631 2.85 -26.38 -8.66
N LEU A 632 1.56 -26.18 -8.95
CA LEU A 632 0.66 -27.25 -9.40
C LEU A 632 0.85 -27.58 -10.89
N GLY A 633 2.09 -27.77 -11.35
CA GLY A 633 2.44 -27.99 -12.75
C GLY A 633 3.88 -27.60 -13.03
N SER A 634 4.23 -27.40 -14.30
CA SER A 634 5.57 -26.97 -14.70
C SER A 634 5.59 -25.49 -15.15
N PRO A 635 6.62 -24.72 -14.77
CA PRO A 635 6.86 -23.40 -15.35
C PRO A 635 6.97 -23.40 -16.88
N THR A 636 7.50 -24.47 -17.48
CA THR A 636 7.60 -24.62 -18.93
C THR A 636 6.24 -24.44 -19.63
N GLU A 637 5.17 -24.99 -19.07
CA GLU A 637 3.81 -24.85 -19.61
C GLU A 637 3.35 -23.38 -19.59
N VAL A 638 3.75 -22.63 -18.57
CA VAL A 638 3.49 -21.19 -18.44
C VAL A 638 4.25 -20.41 -19.51
N TYR A 639 5.54 -20.73 -19.71
CA TYR A 639 6.40 -20.08 -20.69
C TYR A 639 5.92 -20.31 -22.13
N LYS A 640 5.47 -21.53 -22.44
CA LYS A 640 4.83 -21.86 -23.72
C LYS A 640 3.49 -21.14 -23.90
N SER A 641 2.71 -21.01 -22.83
CA SER A 641 1.46 -20.23 -22.87
C SER A 641 1.70 -18.73 -23.07
N ALA A 642 2.85 -18.22 -22.61
CA ALA A 642 3.34 -16.88 -22.90
C ALA A 642 3.88 -16.72 -24.34
N LYS A 643 3.90 -17.80 -25.14
CA LYS A 643 4.39 -17.90 -26.53
C LYS A 643 5.90 -17.72 -26.70
N LEU A 644 6.69 -17.98 -25.66
CA LEU A 644 8.14 -18.07 -25.81
C LEU A 644 8.51 -19.26 -26.74
N PRO A 645 9.60 -19.16 -27.52
CA PRO A 645 10.07 -20.29 -28.35
C PRO A 645 10.28 -21.54 -27.50
N ASP A 646 9.90 -22.72 -28.01
CA ASP A 646 10.06 -23.97 -27.26
C ASP A 646 11.50 -24.20 -26.79
N SER A 647 12.48 -23.90 -27.64
CA SER A 647 13.92 -24.01 -27.30
C SER A 647 14.33 -23.17 -26.09
N VAL A 648 13.64 -22.05 -25.86
CA VAL A 648 13.84 -21.18 -24.70
C VAL A 648 12.96 -21.63 -23.55
N ALA A 649 11.67 -21.85 -23.78
CA ALA A 649 10.70 -22.22 -22.75
C ALA A 649 11.09 -23.52 -22.01
N ASP A 650 11.62 -24.52 -22.70
CA ASP A 650 12.02 -25.80 -22.10
C ASP A 650 13.25 -25.67 -21.17
N ASN A 651 14.00 -24.56 -21.28
CA ASN A 651 15.26 -24.34 -20.57
C ASN A 651 15.30 -23.00 -19.81
N LEU A 652 14.18 -22.28 -19.70
CA LEU A 652 14.19 -20.94 -19.14
C LEU A 652 14.35 -20.96 -17.61
N ASP A 653 15.34 -20.22 -17.12
CA ASP A 653 15.48 -19.85 -15.72
C ASP A 653 14.95 -18.43 -15.48
N ILE A 654 14.23 -18.23 -14.38
CA ILE A 654 13.85 -16.89 -13.90
C ILE A 654 14.55 -16.64 -12.57
N ILE A 655 15.40 -15.63 -12.54
CA ILE A 655 16.14 -15.20 -11.35
C ILE A 655 15.53 -13.93 -10.79
N ALA A 656 14.97 -13.98 -9.59
CA ALA A 656 14.45 -12.83 -8.88
C ALA A 656 15.46 -12.30 -7.84
N PHE A 657 15.73 -11.00 -7.87
CA PHE A 657 16.55 -10.30 -6.88
C PHE A 657 15.66 -9.70 -5.79
N CYS A 658 15.67 -10.34 -4.63
CA CYS A 658 14.78 -10.00 -3.52
C CYS A 658 15.54 -9.16 -2.50
N ARG A 659 14.98 -8.02 -2.09
CA ARG A 659 15.53 -7.15 -1.05
C ARG A 659 14.44 -6.78 -0.07
N ARG A 660 14.66 -7.04 1.21
CA ARG A 660 13.81 -6.55 2.29
C ARG A 660 14.53 -5.50 3.12
N ARG A 661 13.85 -4.37 3.32
CA ARG A 661 14.25 -3.30 4.22
C ARG A 661 13.16 -3.10 5.27
N ILE A 662 13.50 -3.33 6.53
CA ILE A 662 12.58 -3.18 7.65
C ILE A 662 13.11 -2.03 8.51
N ASN A 663 12.42 -0.89 8.46
CA ASN A 663 12.74 0.32 9.23
C ASN A 663 11.74 0.44 10.39
N ARG A 664 12.19 0.83 11.58
CA ARG A 664 11.29 1.01 12.74
C ARG A 664 10.63 2.39 12.81
N ARG A 665 9.40 2.42 13.36
CA ARG A 665 8.68 3.60 13.87
C ARG A 665 8.88 3.85 15.39
N PHE A 666 9.53 2.94 16.13
CA PHE A 666 9.71 3.05 17.58
C PHE A 666 11.12 2.58 18.03
N GLY A 667 11.99 3.54 18.34
CA GLY A 667 13.28 3.33 19.03
C GLY A 667 14.46 2.82 18.18
N ASN A 668 15.67 3.19 18.59
CA ASN A 668 16.97 2.98 17.91
C ASN A 668 17.48 1.52 17.84
N GLU A 669 16.61 0.51 17.85
CA GLU A 669 17.01 -0.91 17.78
C GLU A 669 16.55 -1.59 16.48
N GLY A 670 17.46 -1.72 15.50
CA GLY A 670 17.44 -2.78 14.48
C GLY A 670 16.75 -2.45 13.16
N ASP A 671 17.45 -1.77 12.24
CA ASP A 671 17.13 -1.79 10.81
C ASP A 671 17.62 -3.10 10.18
N VAL A 672 16.77 -3.77 9.41
CA VAL A 672 17.17 -4.93 8.60
C VAL A 672 17.27 -4.48 7.15
N GLN A 673 18.38 -4.83 6.50
CA GLN A 673 18.61 -4.71 5.07
C GLN A 673 19.30 -5.99 4.59
N TYR A 674 18.48 -6.93 4.10
CA TYR A 674 18.94 -8.25 3.66
C TYR A 674 18.49 -8.53 2.23
N VAL A 675 19.29 -9.31 1.50
CA VAL A 675 19.00 -9.72 0.13
C VAL A 675 19.19 -11.20 -0.06
N LEU A 676 18.55 -11.73 -1.09
CA LEU A 676 18.79 -13.06 -1.64
C LEU A 676 18.37 -13.07 -3.11
N ALA A 677 18.70 -14.15 -3.82
CA ALA A 677 18.22 -14.39 -5.17
C ALA A 677 17.49 -15.73 -5.23
N VAL A 678 16.35 -15.77 -5.92
CA VAL A 678 15.56 -16.99 -6.13
C VAL A 678 15.59 -17.35 -7.60
N ARG A 679 15.94 -18.59 -7.93
CA ARG A 679 15.92 -19.11 -9.30
C ARG A 679 14.84 -20.17 -9.45
N LEU A 680 13.85 -19.88 -10.29
CA LEU A 680 12.85 -20.83 -10.75
C LEU A 680 13.28 -21.41 -12.09
N ARG A 681 13.53 -22.72 -12.14
CA ARG A 681 13.90 -23.44 -13.36
C ARG A 681 12.68 -23.89 -14.14
N ALA A 682 12.82 -24.10 -15.45
CA ALA A 682 11.78 -24.66 -16.32
C ALA A 682 11.18 -25.99 -15.81
N SER A 683 11.97 -26.80 -15.08
CA SER A 683 11.52 -28.04 -14.45
C SER A 683 10.59 -27.86 -13.25
N GLY A 684 10.50 -26.65 -12.67
CA GLY A 684 9.80 -26.40 -11.40
C GLY A 684 10.69 -26.48 -10.17
N LYS A 685 11.99 -26.80 -10.32
CA LYS A 685 12.96 -26.72 -9.24
C LYS A 685 13.19 -25.25 -8.84
N VAL A 686 13.24 -24.99 -7.53
CA VAL A 686 13.53 -23.67 -6.97
C VAL A 686 14.82 -23.71 -6.16
N ASP A 687 15.76 -22.86 -6.55
CA ASP A 687 17.02 -22.66 -5.82
C ASP A 687 17.10 -21.23 -5.27
N VAL A 688 17.90 -21.05 -4.24
CA VAL A 688 18.18 -19.76 -3.59
C VAL A 688 19.68 -19.57 -3.52
N MET A 689 20.15 -18.36 -3.80
CA MET A 689 21.50 -17.94 -3.45
C MET A 689 21.42 -16.95 -2.30
N LEU A 690 22.12 -17.27 -1.20
CA LEU A 690 22.25 -16.39 -0.06
C LEU A 690 23.49 -15.50 -0.21
N PRO A 691 23.52 -14.31 0.41
CA PRO A 691 24.66 -13.39 0.32
C PRO A 691 25.95 -13.97 0.90
N ASN A 692 25.85 -14.90 1.85
CA ASN A 692 26.97 -15.51 2.55
C ASN A 692 27.42 -16.85 1.94
N THR A 693 26.77 -17.35 0.88
CA THR A 693 27.13 -18.60 0.20
C THR A 693 27.43 -18.34 -1.27
N PRO A 694 28.43 -19.03 -1.86
CA PRO A 694 28.71 -18.93 -3.29
C PRO A 694 27.75 -19.75 -4.14
N ASP A 695 27.15 -20.80 -3.56
CA ASP A 695 26.37 -21.79 -4.29
C ASP A 695 24.86 -21.54 -4.21
N TRP A 696 24.18 -22.00 -5.27
CA TRP A 696 22.73 -22.15 -5.30
C TRP A 696 22.34 -23.36 -4.43
N ILE A 697 21.54 -23.11 -3.39
CA ILE A 697 20.99 -24.14 -2.51
C ILE A 697 19.49 -24.37 -2.80
N PRO A 698 18.93 -25.56 -2.57
CA PRO A 698 17.49 -25.78 -2.67
C PRO A 698 16.70 -24.81 -1.78
N TYR A 699 15.55 -24.31 -2.28
CA TYR A 699 14.70 -23.35 -1.56
C TYR A 699 14.34 -23.78 -0.14
N VAL A 700 14.02 -25.07 0.05
CA VAL A 700 13.69 -25.67 1.36
C VAL A 700 14.82 -25.60 2.40
N GLN A 701 16.07 -25.43 1.98
CA GLN A 701 17.23 -25.29 2.87
C GLN A 701 17.48 -23.83 3.27
N ALA A 702 17.06 -22.88 2.44
CA ALA A 702 17.37 -21.46 2.64
C ALA A 702 16.66 -20.85 3.85
N GLY A 703 15.42 -21.26 4.14
CA GLY A 703 14.67 -20.77 5.31
C GLY A 703 15.38 -21.03 6.64
N PRO A 704 15.75 -22.30 6.95
CA PRO A 704 16.58 -22.62 8.11
C PRO A 704 17.90 -21.85 8.17
N ASP A 705 18.60 -21.66 7.06
CA ASP A 705 19.89 -20.97 7.05
C ASP A 705 19.75 -19.47 7.34
N ILE A 706 18.72 -18.82 6.80
CA ILE A 706 18.35 -17.43 7.15
C ILE A 706 17.97 -17.36 8.64
N GLY A 707 17.19 -18.32 9.13
CA GLY A 707 16.80 -18.37 10.54
C GLY A 707 18.01 -18.48 11.49
N LYS A 708 19.01 -19.31 11.16
CA LYS A 708 20.27 -19.41 11.91
C LYS A 708 21.04 -18.08 11.88
N LEU A 709 21.16 -17.46 10.70
CA LEU A 709 21.82 -16.17 10.53
C LEU A 709 21.16 -15.09 11.41
N PHE A 710 19.83 -15.01 11.36
CA PHE A 710 19.06 -14.03 12.14
C PHE A 710 19.14 -14.31 13.64
N PHE A 711 19.20 -15.58 14.04
CA PHE A 711 19.42 -15.96 15.43
C PHE A 711 20.80 -15.49 15.93
N SER A 712 21.87 -15.71 15.15
CA SER A 712 23.21 -15.21 15.47
C SER A 712 23.24 -13.68 15.58
N ALA A 713 22.61 -12.96 14.64
CA ALA A 713 22.51 -11.50 14.70
C ALA A 713 21.76 -11.01 15.96
N ARG A 714 20.70 -11.71 16.37
CA ARG A 714 19.99 -11.41 17.62
C ARG A 714 20.87 -11.64 18.85
N GLN A 715 21.69 -12.70 18.86
CA GLN A 715 22.63 -12.96 19.95
C GLN A 715 23.67 -11.83 20.04
N ASP A 716 24.29 -11.42 18.93
CA ASP A 716 25.27 -10.33 18.91
C ASP A 716 24.69 -9.02 19.46
N ASN A 717 23.43 -8.72 19.13
CA ASN A 717 22.72 -7.56 19.69
C ASN A 717 22.55 -7.67 21.22
N PHE A 718 22.21 -8.85 21.74
CA PHE A 718 22.19 -9.04 23.19
C PHE A 718 23.56 -8.77 23.82
N TYR A 719 24.67 -9.18 23.19
CA TYR A 719 26.02 -9.09 23.75
C TYR A 719 26.78 -7.80 23.45
N LYS A 720 26.18 -6.82 22.73
CA LYS A 720 26.78 -5.52 22.34
C LYS A 720 28.17 -5.66 21.70
N THR A 721 28.41 -6.72 20.92
CA THR A 721 29.65 -6.90 20.16
C THR A 721 29.68 -5.92 18.98
N LYS A 722 30.85 -5.40 18.61
CA LYS A 722 31.06 -4.12 17.89
C LYS A 722 30.41 -3.93 16.49
N ARG A 723 29.67 -4.90 15.93
CA ARG A 723 28.80 -4.71 14.74
C ARG A 723 27.63 -5.72 14.76
N PRO A 724 26.55 -5.49 15.53
CA PRO A 724 25.51 -6.49 15.77
C PRO A 724 24.59 -6.80 14.57
N TYR A 725 24.81 -6.17 13.40
CA TYR A 725 23.92 -6.30 12.24
C TYR A 725 24.64 -6.41 10.88
N GLY A 726 25.97 -6.58 10.81
CA GLY A 726 26.68 -6.51 9.52
C GLY A 726 26.11 -7.41 8.42
N ALA A 727 25.82 -8.67 8.75
CA ALA A 727 25.28 -9.65 7.80
C ALA A 727 23.77 -9.48 7.49
N VAL A 728 23.04 -8.69 8.27
CA VAL A 728 21.59 -8.45 8.11
C VAL A 728 21.25 -6.98 7.85
N LYS A 729 22.26 -6.11 7.74
CA LYS A 729 22.20 -4.67 7.42
C LYS A 729 23.25 -4.37 6.34
N MET A 730 23.13 -5.07 5.22
CA MET A 730 24.07 -5.00 4.11
C MET A 730 24.11 -3.60 3.49
N ARG A 731 25.31 -3.11 3.15
CA ARG A 731 25.57 -1.80 2.54
C ARG A 731 25.51 -1.84 1.02
N GLY A 732 25.46 -0.66 0.39
CA GLY A 732 25.39 -0.51 -1.07
C GLY A 732 26.38 -1.37 -1.87
N PRO A 733 27.69 -1.33 -1.56
CA PRO A 733 28.69 -2.15 -2.23
C PRO A 733 28.51 -3.67 -2.03
N GLU A 734 28.06 -4.11 -0.85
CA GLU A 734 27.81 -5.53 -0.56
C GLU A 734 26.60 -6.05 -1.35
N LEU A 735 25.57 -5.21 -1.49
CA LEU A 735 24.41 -5.50 -2.33
C LEU A 735 24.78 -5.60 -3.81
N ALA A 736 25.60 -4.68 -4.32
CA ALA A 736 26.07 -4.72 -5.70
C ALA A 736 26.93 -5.98 -5.97
N ALA A 737 27.86 -6.30 -5.07
CA ALA A 737 28.69 -7.50 -5.19
C ALA A 737 27.86 -8.80 -5.17
N PHE A 738 26.76 -8.81 -4.43
CA PHE A 738 25.81 -9.92 -4.46
C PHE A 738 25.14 -10.08 -5.83
N VAL A 739 24.62 -8.99 -6.40
CA VAL A 739 23.97 -9.03 -7.72
C VAL A 739 24.94 -9.50 -8.80
N ASP A 740 26.17 -8.96 -8.83
CA ASP A 740 27.18 -9.37 -9.78
C ASP A 740 27.49 -10.86 -9.70
N ARG A 741 27.63 -11.39 -8.49
CA ARG A 741 27.92 -12.81 -8.27
C ARG A 741 26.81 -13.70 -8.83
N VAL A 742 25.55 -13.32 -8.61
CA VAL A 742 24.40 -14.05 -9.16
C VAL A 742 24.43 -14.02 -10.69
N LEU A 743 24.67 -12.84 -11.29
CA LEU A 743 24.72 -12.68 -12.74
C LEU A 743 25.86 -13.47 -13.40
N GLN A 744 27.00 -13.64 -12.71
CA GLN A 744 28.10 -14.50 -13.17
C GLN A 744 27.71 -15.98 -13.29
N THR A 745 26.60 -16.41 -12.67
CA THR A 745 26.11 -17.80 -12.75
C THR A 745 25.18 -18.07 -13.92
N VAL A 746 24.82 -17.07 -14.72
CA VAL A 746 23.88 -17.22 -15.86
C VAL A 746 24.47 -18.12 -16.95
N GLY A 747 25.69 -17.81 -17.43
CA GLY A 747 26.36 -18.60 -18.46
C GLY A 747 25.57 -18.63 -19.77
N ASP A 748 25.40 -19.81 -20.36
CA ASP A 748 24.65 -20.03 -21.61
C ASP A 748 23.15 -20.35 -21.41
N GLN A 749 22.70 -20.51 -20.15
CA GLN A 749 21.32 -20.90 -19.85
C GLN A 749 20.35 -19.75 -20.15
N PRO A 750 19.29 -19.94 -20.96
CA PRO A 750 18.29 -18.90 -21.19
C PRO A 750 17.71 -18.40 -19.86
N THR A 751 17.88 -17.12 -19.55
CA THR A 751 17.57 -16.56 -18.24
C THR A 751 16.87 -15.21 -18.34
N ILE A 752 15.84 -14.99 -17.52
CA ILE A 752 15.26 -13.66 -17.27
C ILE A 752 15.58 -13.27 -15.83
N ALA A 753 16.21 -12.11 -15.64
CA ALA A 753 16.39 -11.53 -14.32
C ALA A 753 15.24 -10.56 -14.00
N VAL A 754 14.75 -10.54 -12.76
CA VAL A 754 13.64 -9.67 -12.34
C VAL A 754 13.89 -9.04 -10.97
N LEU A 755 13.48 -7.79 -10.79
CA LEU A 755 13.67 -7.05 -9.53
C LEU A 755 12.63 -5.93 -9.34
N GLU A 756 12.28 -5.63 -8.09
CA GLU A 756 11.40 -4.52 -7.73
C GLU A 756 12.19 -3.20 -7.60
N ALA A 757 11.90 -2.21 -8.45
CA ALA A 757 12.71 -0.99 -8.55
C ALA A 757 12.81 -0.20 -7.24
N ARG A 758 11.71 -0.09 -6.47
CA ARG A 758 11.65 0.67 -5.22
C ARG A 758 12.71 0.20 -4.23
N GLY A 759 12.90 -1.12 -4.18
CA GLY A 759 13.92 -1.79 -3.37
C GLY A 759 15.34 -1.52 -3.84
N TRP A 760 15.63 -1.17 -5.10
CA TRP A 760 17.03 -1.16 -5.60
C TRP A 760 17.53 0.21 -6.09
N ARG A 761 16.63 1.14 -6.41
CA ARG A 761 16.97 2.41 -7.12
C ARG A 761 17.30 3.64 -6.26
N ASN A 762 16.87 3.66 -4.99
CA ASN A 762 16.85 4.88 -4.16
C ASN A 762 18.15 5.08 -3.35
N ALA A 763 18.57 6.35 -3.22
CA ALA A 763 19.84 6.80 -2.60
C ALA A 763 19.73 7.20 -1.11
N GLY A 764 18.66 6.80 -0.40
CA GLY A 764 18.34 7.31 0.93
C GLY A 764 18.63 6.34 2.07
N GLY A 765 19.85 6.37 2.58
CA GLY A 765 20.18 5.90 3.93
C GLY A 765 21.29 6.79 4.47
N GLU A 766 21.05 7.48 5.58
CA GLU A 766 22.05 8.32 6.25
C GLU A 766 23.29 7.53 6.73
N GLU A 767 23.29 6.20 6.56
CA GLU A 767 24.40 5.29 6.84
C GLU A 767 25.00 4.60 5.59
N THR A 768 24.58 4.94 4.36
CA THR A 768 25.04 4.25 3.14
C THR A 768 25.99 5.09 2.30
N GLU A 769 27.27 4.71 2.28
CA GLU A 769 28.25 5.05 1.24
C GLU A 769 27.80 4.45 -0.11
N GLY A 770 26.90 5.14 -0.82
CA GLY A 770 26.68 4.90 -2.25
C GLY A 770 25.32 4.31 -2.63
N ALA A 771 24.95 4.60 -3.88
CA ALA A 771 23.72 4.16 -4.50
C ALA A 771 23.87 2.74 -5.07
N ILE A 772 22.91 1.84 -4.79
CA ILE A 772 23.02 0.42 -5.16
C ILE A 772 22.88 0.25 -6.68
N TRP A 773 21.77 0.72 -7.25
CA TRP A 773 21.52 0.59 -8.68
C TRP A 773 20.80 1.84 -9.26
N PRO A 774 21.51 2.98 -9.38
CA PRO A 774 20.94 4.24 -9.89
C PRO A 774 20.31 4.14 -11.27
N GLN A 775 20.81 3.21 -12.10
CA GLN A 775 20.32 2.94 -13.44
C GLN A 775 18.80 2.68 -13.45
N LEU A 776 18.24 2.10 -12.39
CA LEU A 776 16.81 1.74 -12.32
C LEU A 776 15.86 2.96 -12.23
N LYS A 777 16.39 4.18 -12.04
CA LYS A 777 15.63 5.43 -12.13
C LYS A 777 15.24 5.70 -13.58
N ASN A 778 14.05 6.25 -13.80
CA ASN A 778 13.51 6.49 -15.15
C ASN A 778 14.46 7.22 -16.12
N PRO A 779 15.18 8.31 -15.74
CA PRO A 779 16.07 8.99 -16.68
C PRO A 779 17.29 8.14 -17.05
N ASN A 780 17.79 7.34 -16.10
CA ASN A 780 19.01 6.56 -16.29
C ASN A 780 18.71 5.26 -17.03
N LEU A 781 17.57 4.64 -16.74
CA LEU A 781 17.20 3.35 -17.33
C LEU A 781 17.06 3.47 -18.84
N HIS A 782 16.47 4.57 -19.33
CA HIS A 782 16.36 4.83 -20.77
C HIS A 782 17.74 5.05 -21.39
N ARG A 783 18.56 5.94 -20.80
CA ARG A 783 19.89 6.30 -21.31
C ARG A 783 20.88 5.13 -21.32
N GLU A 784 20.79 4.27 -20.33
CA GLU A 784 21.71 3.14 -20.12
C GLU A 784 21.03 1.80 -20.40
N LYS A 785 19.93 1.75 -21.16
CA LYS A 785 19.13 0.52 -21.36
C LYS A 785 19.90 -0.65 -21.94
N ASP A 786 20.98 -0.39 -22.67
CA ASP A 786 21.81 -1.39 -23.36
C ASP A 786 23.02 -1.86 -22.55
N VAL A 787 23.23 -1.29 -21.36
CA VAL A 787 24.35 -1.58 -20.47
C VAL A 787 23.81 -1.96 -19.11
N LEU A 788 24.52 -2.79 -18.34
CA LEU A 788 24.15 -3.07 -16.96
C LEU A 788 25.11 -2.32 -16.03
N ASN A 789 24.62 -1.34 -15.27
CA ASN A 789 25.45 -0.50 -14.41
C ASN A 789 25.02 -0.61 -12.94
N ILE A 790 25.78 -1.39 -12.18
CA ILE A 790 25.48 -1.75 -10.78
C ILE A 790 26.56 -1.15 -9.88
N CYS A 791 26.22 -0.09 -9.14
CA CYS A 791 27.16 0.63 -8.26
C CYS A 791 28.50 0.99 -8.95
N GLY A 792 28.43 1.46 -10.21
CA GLY A 792 29.62 1.83 -11.01
C GLY A 792 30.32 0.66 -11.71
N ARG A 793 29.87 -0.58 -11.52
CA ARG A 793 30.33 -1.75 -12.28
C ARG A 793 29.49 -1.90 -13.54
N THR A 794 30.17 -1.92 -14.67
CA THR A 794 29.53 -1.91 -15.99
C THR A 794 29.68 -3.28 -16.65
N HIS A 795 28.57 -3.88 -17.05
CA HIS A 795 28.54 -5.12 -17.83
C HIS A 795 27.95 -4.88 -19.21
N ARG A 796 28.59 -5.46 -20.21
CA ARG A 796 28.15 -5.41 -21.61
C ARG A 796 27.37 -6.67 -21.96
N ARG A 797 26.43 -6.55 -22.90
CA ARG A 797 25.56 -7.64 -23.35
C ARG A 797 26.32 -8.81 -23.98
N ASP A 798 27.46 -8.52 -24.61
CA ASP A 798 28.33 -9.50 -25.27
C ASP A 798 29.26 -10.24 -24.30
N ALA A 799 29.20 -9.95 -22.99
CA ALA A 799 29.98 -10.66 -22.00
C ALA A 799 29.58 -12.16 -21.96
N LEU A 800 30.58 -13.04 -22.05
CA LEU A 800 30.36 -14.49 -22.18
C LEU A 800 29.47 -15.07 -21.06
N TYR A 801 29.64 -14.60 -19.82
CA TYR A 801 28.86 -15.07 -18.66
C TYR A 801 27.40 -14.56 -18.65
N LEU A 802 27.03 -13.62 -19.54
CA LEU A 802 25.67 -13.10 -19.71
C LEU A 802 25.01 -13.58 -21.01
N ARG A 803 25.64 -14.48 -21.78
CA ARG A 803 25.13 -14.92 -23.09
C ARG A 803 23.72 -15.52 -23.04
N GLY A 804 23.41 -16.19 -21.94
CA GLY A 804 22.09 -16.75 -21.64
C GLY A 804 21.06 -15.72 -21.15
N LEU A 805 21.48 -14.53 -20.72
CA LEU A 805 20.58 -13.49 -20.20
C LEU A 805 19.74 -12.90 -21.34
N LEU A 806 18.43 -13.17 -21.32
CA LEU A 806 17.48 -12.68 -22.32
C LEU A 806 17.10 -11.21 -22.05
N ALA A 807 16.87 -10.86 -20.80
CA ALA A 807 16.56 -9.51 -20.35
C ALA A 807 16.69 -9.38 -18.83
N VAL A 808 16.83 -8.15 -18.36
CA VAL A 808 16.55 -7.76 -16.98
C VAL A 808 15.22 -7.01 -16.97
N VAL A 809 14.28 -7.40 -16.10
CA VAL A 809 12.95 -6.80 -16.03
C VAL A 809 12.82 -6.02 -14.72
N ARG A 810 12.60 -4.71 -14.86
CA ARG A 810 12.27 -3.84 -13.75
C ARG A 810 10.77 -3.89 -13.46
N LEU A 811 10.40 -4.16 -12.21
CA LEU A 811 9.03 -4.07 -11.72
C LEU A 811 8.80 -2.76 -10.94
N ARG A 812 7.64 -2.14 -11.14
CA ARG A 812 7.07 -1.08 -10.28
C ARG A 812 5.63 -1.43 -9.93
N ASP A 813 5.16 -0.95 -8.79
CA ASP A 813 3.79 -1.14 -8.31
C ASP A 813 3.30 0.06 -7.47
N GLY A 814 2.11 -0.07 -6.88
CA GLY A 814 1.59 0.89 -5.92
C GLY A 814 1.33 2.28 -6.51
N ALA A 815 1.64 3.33 -5.74
CA ALA A 815 1.33 4.71 -6.12
C ALA A 815 2.01 5.19 -7.42
N GLU A 816 3.02 4.45 -7.89
CA GLU A 816 3.89 4.78 -9.03
C GLU A 816 3.44 4.19 -10.37
N VAL A 817 2.35 3.43 -10.36
CA VAL A 817 1.78 2.75 -11.52
C VAL A 817 0.32 3.17 -11.65
N PRO A 818 -0.21 3.35 -12.87
CA PRO A 818 -1.64 3.56 -13.07
C PRO A 818 -2.42 2.51 -12.26
N GLN A 819 -3.43 2.93 -11.51
CA GLN A 819 -4.25 1.99 -10.73
C GLN A 819 -5.49 1.51 -11.50
N TYR A 820 -5.64 1.95 -12.75
CA TYR A 820 -6.78 1.64 -13.58
C TYR A 820 -6.41 1.76 -15.07
N VAL A 821 -6.88 0.79 -15.85
CA VAL A 821 -6.93 0.84 -17.32
C VAL A 821 -8.39 0.64 -17.67
N ALA A 822 -8.99 1.52 -18.45
CA ALA A 822 -10.30 1.25 -19.05
C ALA A 822 -10.08 0.26 -20.20
N ASN A 823 -10.78 -0.88 -20.22
CA ASN A 823 -10.77 -1.80 -21.36
C ASN A 823 -11.66 -1.27 -22.50
N ARG A 824 -11.52 0.01 -22.81
CA ARG A 824 -12.27 0.67 -23.87
C ARG A 824 -11.35 0.95 -25.03
N THR A 825 -11.85 0.75 -26.23
CA THR A 825 -11.17 1.20 -27.45
C THR A 825 -11.18 2.72 -27.56
N GLN A 826 -12.18 3.38 -26.98
CA GLN A 826 -12.28 4.85 -26.88
C GLN A 826 -12.89 5.26 -25.53
N TRP A 827 -12.48 6.41 -24.99
CA TRP A 827 -12.94 6.89 -23.67
C TRP A 827 -14.47 7.05 -23.57
N ASP A 828 -15.15 7.31 -24.68
CA ASP A 828 -16.59 7.54 -24.82
C ASP A 828 -17.43 6.27 -25.10
N GLU A 829 -16.79 5.11 -25.28
CA GLU A 829 -17.46 3.83 -25.60
C GLU A 829 -18.51 3.44 -24.54
N GLN A 830 -19.72 3.11 -25.00
CA GLN A 830 -20.83 2.62 -24.17
C GLN A 830 -20.78 1.09 -24.02
N THR A 831 -19.72 0.56 -23.42
CA THR A 831 -19.63 -0.87 -23.08
C THR A 831 -19.66 -1.08 -21.57
N GLU A 832 -20.44 -2.07 -21.13
CA GLU A 832 -20.40 -2.56 -19.75
C GLU A 832 -18.98 -3.06 -19.46
N ALA A 833 -18.25 -2.35 -18.62
CA ALA A 833 -16.91 -2.77 -18.24
C ALA A 833 -16.99 -4.03 -17.37
N ARG A 834 -16.74 -5.17 -17.99
CA ARG A 834 -16.63 -6.49 -17.35
C ARG A 834 -15.19 -6.76 -16.90
N ASP A 835 -14.50 -5.71 -16.45
CA ASP A 835 -13.05 -5.72 -16.42
C ASP A 835 -12.53 -6.37 -15.13
N PHE A 836 -11.52 -7.23 -15.31
CA PHE A 836 -10.70 -7.84 -14.25
C PHE A 836 -11.30 -9.01 -13.45
N ASN A 837 -12.31 -9.71 -13.97
CA ASN A 837 -12.61 -11.08 -13.47
C ASN A 837 -11.46 -12.05 -13.69
N GLU A 838 -10.65 -11.77 -14.70
CA GLU A 838 -9.47 -12.53 -15.04
C GLU A 838 -8.26 -11.58 -15.03
N PRO A 839 -7.06 -12.11 -14.82
CA PRO A 839 -5.84 -11.34 -15.03
C PRO A 839 -5.76 -10.83 -16.47
N CYS A 840 -5.28 -9.61 -16.64
CA CYS A 840 -5.16 -8.93 -17.93
C CYS A 840 -3.76 -8.33 -18.10
N GLY A 841 -3.31 -8.23 -19.35
CA GLY A 841 -2.03 -7.66 -19.73
C GLY A 841 -2.21 -6.57 -20.78
N TYR A 842 -1.50 -5.45 -20.62
CA TYR A 842 -1.57 -4.31 -21.53
C TYR A 842 -0.16 -3.84 -21.90
N CYS A 843 0.05 -3.49 -23.16
CA CYS A 843 1.28 -2.91 -23.66
C CYS A 843 1.09 -1.41 -23.91
N ASP A 844 2.06 -0.63 -23.46
CA ASP A 844 2.22 0.78 -23.82
C ASP A 844 3.48 0.92 -24.67
N TRP A 845 3.25 1.33 -25.92
CA TRP A 845 4.28 1.50 -26.95
C TRP A 845 4.63 2.97 -27.22
N SER A 846 3.99 3.90 -26.52
CA SER A 846 4.23 5.33 -26.71
C SER A 846 5.59 5.78 -26.17
N ALA A 847 6.20 5.01 -25.26
CA ALA A 847 7.55 5.24 -24.77
C ALA A 847 8.58 4.80 -25.82
N GLU A 848 9.49 5.69 -26.18
CA GLU A 848 10.50 5.37 -27.18
C GLU A 848 11.52 4.35 -26.64
N GLY A 849 11.75 3.29 -27.41
CA GLY A 849 12.87 2.38 -27.23
C GLY A 849 12.79 1.43 -26.04
N LEU A 850 11.67 1.38 -25.29
CA LEU A 850 11.40 0.43 -24.21
C LEU A 850 9.92 0.01 -24.23
N LEU A 851 9.64 -1.27 -23.96
CA LEU A 851 8.27 -1.74 -23.71
C LEU A 851 7.86 -1.42 -22.27
N HIS A 852 6.67 -0.83 -22.11
CA HIS A 852 5.98 -0.79 -20.83
C HIS A 852 4.85 -1.80 -20.85
N TYR A 853 4.96 -2.85 -20.04
CA TYR A 853 3.93 -3.87 -19.92
C TYR A 853 3.22 -3.75 -18.57
N PHE A 854 1.91 -3.56 -18.58
CA PHE A 854 1.08 -3.44 -17.40
C PHE A 854 0.35 -4.76 -17.14
N SER A 855 0.69 -5.39 -16.03
CA SER A 855 0.07 -6.61 -15.54
C SER A 855 -1.02 -6.27 -14.52
N ALA A 856 -2.28 -6.49 -14.84
CA ALA A 856 -3.40 -6.37 -13.92
C ALA A 856 -3.81 -7.74 -13.38
N GLY A 857 -3.91 -7.88 -12.05
CA GLY A 857 -4.46 -9.09 -11.43
C GLY A 857 -5.97 -9.25 -11.67
N ALA A 858 -6.47 -10.44 -11.39
CA ALA A 858 -7.90 -10.71 -11.21
C ALA A 858 -8.39 -10.15 -9.87
N LEU A 859 -9.64 -9.71 -9.84
CA LEU A 859 -10.36 -9.37 -8.63
C LEU A 859 -10.64 -10.64 -7.81
N PRO A 860 -10.56 -10.59 -6.47
CA PRO A 860 -10.99 -11.69 -5.62
C PRO A 860 -12.48 -12.00 -5.83
N ASP A 861 -12.87 -13.28 -5.82
CA ASP A 861 -14.27 -13.70 -6.05
C ASP A 861 -15.26 -13.02 -5.12
N SER A 862 -14.88 -12.78 -3.85
CA SER A 862 -15.70 -12.06 -2.87
C SER A 862 -16.04 -10.63 -3.30
N VAL A 863 -15.21 -10.01 -4.14
CA VAL A 863 -15.41 -8.66 -4.69
C VAL A 863 -16.05 -8.74 -6.06
N ALA A 864 -15.65 -9.72 -6.89
CA ALA A 864 -16.21 -9.92 -8.23
C ALA A 864 -17.72 -10.25 -8.17
N SER A 865 -18.14 -11.16 -7.29
CA SER A 865 -19.56 -11.51 -7.08
C SER A 865 -20.41 -10.32 -6.63
N GLU A 866 -19.88 -9.46 -5.76
CA GLU A 866 -20.53 -8.23 -5.33
C GLU A 866 -20.64 -7.23 -6.52
N GLN A 867 -19.59 -7.09 -7.35
CA GLN A 867 -19.58 -6.23 -8.55
C GLN A 867 -20.48 -6.72 -9.69
N HIS A 868 -20.62 -8.04 -9.89
CA HIS A 868 -21.40 -8.63 -10.99
C HIS A 868 -22.87 -8.83 -10.70
N SER A 869 -23.30 -8.56 -9.47
CA SER A 869 -24.72 -8.49 -9.16
C SER A 869 -25.38 -7.39 -10.00
N LYS A 870 -26.65 -7.58 -10.40
CA LYS A 870 -27.40 -6.55 -11.13
C LYS A 870 -27.34 -5.20 -10.40
N PHE A 871 -27.43 -5.25 -9.06
CA PHE A 871 -27.28 -4.11 -8.17
C PHE A 871 -25.86 -3.52 -8.18
N GLY A 872 -24.80 -4.33 -8.21
CA GLY A 872 -23.39 -3.90 -8.23
C GLY A 872 -22.93 -3.24 -9.54
N ARG A 873 -23.59 -3.56 -10.67
CA ARG A 873 -23.31 -2.97 -11.99
C ARG A 873 -23.89 -1.57 -12.18
N GLU A 874 -24.96 -1.25 -11.47
CA GLU A 874 -25.78 -0.04 -11.66
C GLU A 874 -25.58 1.02 -10.58
N LEU A 875 -24.54 0.90 -9.73
CA LEU A 875 -24.43 1.72 -8.53
C LEU A 875 -24.18 3.21 -8.79
N TYR A 876 -25.26 3.98 -8.77
CA TYR A 876 -25.35 5.15 -7.90
C TYR A 876 -26.78 5.35 -7.39
N LYS A 877 -26.93 5.44 -6.06
CA LYS A 877 -28.19 5.54 -5.31
C LYS A 877 -29.07 4.31 -5.42
N ILE A 878 -29.69 4.00 -4.30
CA ILE A 878 -30.73 3.00 -4.18
C ILE A 878 -31.86 3.38 -5.14
N GLU A 879 -31.90 2.78 -6.32
CA GLU A 879 -33.17 2.49 -6.97
C GLU A 879 -33.63 1.14 -6.44
N THR A 880 -34.59 1.21 -5.52
CA THR A 880 -35.46 0.11 -5.15
C THR A 880 -36.11 -0.45 -6.41
N VAL A 881 -35.71 -1.64 -6.86
CA VAL A 881 -36.67 -2.52 -7.51
C VAL A 881 -37.32 -3.32 -6.39
N ALA A 882 -38.52 -2.90 -6.03
CA ALA A 882 -39.41 -3.65 -5.15
C ALA A 882 -39.45 -5.12 -5.60
N ASN A 883 -39.01 -6.04 -4.74
CA ASN A 883 -39.43 -7.43 -4.84
C ASN A 883 -40.42 -7.70 -3.69
N PRO A 884 -41.73 -7.83 -3.97
CA PRO A 884 -42.79 -7.83 -2.97
C PRO A 884 -43.02 -9.19 -2.27
N TYR A 885 -42.03 -10.07 -2.18
CA TYR A 885 -42.20 -11.39 -1.53
C TYR A 885 -41.29 -11.59 -0.31
N PRO A 886 -41.87 -11.65 0.91
CA PRO A 886 -41.14 -11.97 2.12
C PRO A 886 -41.14 -13.48 2.35
N SER A 887 -39.98 -14.14 2.32
CA SER A 887 -39.87 -15.51 2.85
C SER A 887 -39.22 -15.49 4.22
N ARG A 888 -40.10 -15.69 5.21
CA ARG A 888 -39.88 -15.95 6.63
C ARG A 888 -38.71 -16.91 6.88
N ARG A 889 -37.97 -16.60 7.96
CA ARG A 889 -36.91 -17.38 8.64
C ARG A 889 -35.57 -17.44 7.89
N GLY A 890 -34.59 -16.67 8.39
CA GLY A 890 -33.17 -16.96 8.18
C GLY A 890 -32.26 -15.85 7.63
N ALA A 891 -32.72 -14.61 7.49
CA ALA A 891 -31.88 -13.54 6.94
C ALA A 891 -30.81 -13.07 7.95
N LYS A 892 -29.59 -13.64 7.83
CA LYS A 892 -28.34 -12.95 8.15
C LYS A 892 -27.80 -12.31 6.87
N ASP A 893 -28.51 -11.31 6.37
CA ASP A 893 -28.02 -10.38 5.35
C ASP A 893 -28.07 -8.96 5.93
N ASP A 894 -27.44 -8.79 7.10
CA ASP A 894 -27.13 -7.45 7.62
C ASP A 894 -25.72 -7.09 7.13
N PHE A 895 -25.65 -5.96 6.42
CA PHE A 895 -24.49 -5.30 5.80
C PHE A 895 -24.00 -5.90 4.48
N ARG A 896 -24.16 -5.11 3.40
CA ARG A 896 -23.00 -4.53 2.71
C ARG A 896 -23.40 -3.54 1.63
N ALA A 897 -22.82 -2.36 1.78
CA ALA A 897 -22.44 -1.52 0.67
C ALA A 897 -21.79 -2.28 -0.48
N PRO A 898 -21.87 -1.79 -1.73
CA PRO A 898 -20.71 -1.66 -2.58
C PRO A 898 -19.39 -1.57 -1.84
N LYS A 899 -18.76 -2.72 -1.67
CA LYS A 899 -17.32 -2.85 -1.45
C LYS A 899 -16.56 -2.63 -2.76
N ILE A 900 -17.04 -1.74 -3.63
CA ILE A 900 -16.29 -1.30 -4.80
C ILE A 900 -15.13 -0.39 -4.35
N ALA A 901 -15.26 0.25 -3.19
CA ALA A 901 -14.14 0.93 -2.57
C ALA A 901 -13.15 -0.10 -1.97
N TYR A 902 -11.94 -0.14 -2.52
CA TYR A 902 -10.66 -0.57 -1.90
C TYR A 902 -9.93 -1.85 -2.36
N LYS A 903 -10.38 -2.60 -3.38
CA LYS A 903 -9.52 -3.66 -3.95
C LYS A 903 -9.52 -3.62 -5.47
N HIS A 904 -8.99 -2.55 -6.05
CA HIS A 904 -8.59 -2.58 -7.46
C HIS A 904 -7.58 -3.71 -7.67
N PRO A 905 -7.60 -4.38 -8.83
CA PRO A 905 -6.56 -5.34 -9.15
C PRO A 905 -5.20 -4.64 -9.11
N GLN A 906 -4.25 -5.20 -8.38
CA GLN A 906 -2.93 -4.62 -8.27
C GLN A 906 -2.25 -4.62 -9.64
N MET A 907 -2.06 -3.42 -10.19
CA MET A 907 -1.30 -3.20 -11.39
C MET A 907 0.20 -3.19 -11.08
N VAL A 908 0.96 -3.91 -11.91
CA VAL A 908 2.42 -3.95 -11.87
C VAL A 908 2.93 -3.56 -13.25
N GLU A 909 3.77 -2.53 -13.31
CA GLU A 909 4.51 -2.17 -14.51
C GLU A 909 5.75 -3.06 -14.61
N MET A 910 5.95 -3.66 -15.77
CA MET A 910 7.11 -4.48 -16.13
C MET A 910 7.83 -3.80 -17.31
N VAL A 911 9.09 -3.43 -17.11
CA VAL A 911 9.93 -2.82 -18.15
C VAL A 911 11.16 -3.69 -18.38
N PRO A 912 11.22 -4.47 -19.48
CA PRO A 912 12.43 -5.17 -19.87
C PRO A 912 13.48 -4.16 -20.37
N PHE A 913 14.70 -4.28 -19.87
CA PHE A 913 15.89 -3.56 -20.30
C PHE A 913 17.07 -4.53 -20.35
N PHE A 914 18.20 -4.10 -20.90
CA PHE A 914 19.34 -4.97 -21.16
C PHE A 914 18.93 -6.24 -21.94
N VAL A 915 18.13 -6.03 -23.00
CA VAL A 915 17.47 -7.11 -23.77
C VAL A 915 18.40 -7.66 -24.84
N ARG A 916 18.54 -8.99 -24.92
CA ARG A 916 19.35 -9.69 -25.92
C ARG A 916 18.86 -9.39 -27.33
N ASP A 917 19.77 -9.32 -28.30
CA ASP A 917 19.47 -8.78 -29.65
C ASP A 917 18.32 -9.52 -30.36
N ASP A 918 18.24 -10.84 -30.26
CA ASP A 918 17.16 -11.67 -30.84
C ASP A 918 15.81 -11.55 -30.10
N PHE A 919 15.77 -10.87 -28.95
CA PHE A 919 14.58 -10.60 -28.15
C PHE A 919 14.15 -9.12 -28.15
N GLN A 920 14.84 -8.24 -28.88
CA GLN A 920 14.51 -6.80 -28.91
C GLN A 920 13.21 -6.48 -29.65
N GLY A 921 12.68 -7.39 -30.47
CA GLY A 921 11.39 -7.18 -31.15
C GLY A 921 10.23 -7.01 -30.17
N ARG A 922 9.25 -6.17 -30.50
CA ARG A 922 8.07 -5.85 -29.67
C ARG A 922 7.40 -7.10 -29.09
N GLU A 923 7.07 -8.06 -29.95
CA GLU A 923 6.42 -9.31 -29.55
C GLU A 923 7.31 -10.17 -28.63
N ARG A 924 8.63 -10.17 -28.82
CA ARG A 924 9.57 -10.93 -27.96
C ARG A 924 9.65 -10.35 -26.56
N GLN A 925 9.68 -9.03 -26.44
CA GLN A 925 9.63 -8.35 -25.15
C GLN A 925 8.28 -8.58 -24.45
N ALA A 926 7.18 -8.53 -25.19
CA ALA A 926 5.85 -8.84 -24.65
C ALA A 926 5.79 -10.28 -24.13
N GLN A 927 6.34 -11.27 -24.85
CA GLN A 927 6.42 -12.68 -24.40
C GLN A 927 7.17 -12.84 -23.07
N ILE A 928 8.28 -12.10 -22.87
CA ILE A 928 9.02 -12.06 -21.59
C ILE A 928 8.10 -11.55 -20.47
N CYS A 929 7.39 -10.45 -20.70
CA CYS A 929 6.48 -9.87 -19.71
C CYS A 929 5.25 -10.76 -19.44
N ARG A 930 4.69 -11.42 -20.46
CA ARG A 930 3.58 -12.39 -20.32
C ARG A 930 3.98 -13.56 -19.42
N ALA A 931 5.19 -14.07 -19.55
CA ALA A 931 5.69 -15.15 -18.69
C ALA A 931 5.70 -14.73 -17.21
N LEU A 932 6.19 -13.52 -16.92
CA LEU A 932 6.18 -12.96 -15.57
C LEU A 932 4.76 -12.64 -15.07
N HIS A 933 3.89 -12.14 -15.95
CA HIS A 933 2.48 -11.90 -15.67
C HIS A 933 1.76 -13.18 -15.23
N PHE A 934 1.89 -14.28 -15.98
CA PHE A 934 1.26 -15.54 -15.62
C PHE A 934 1.85 -16.17 -14.36
N LEU A 935 3.12 -15.91 -14.04
CA LEU A 935 3.69 -16.33 -12.76
C LEU A 935 3.19 -15.53 -11.54
N ARG A 936 2.34 -14.51 -11.73
CA ARG A 936 1.58 -13.89 -10.64
C ARG A 936 0.33 -14.69 -10.26
N LEU A 937 -0.04 -15.69 -11.06
CA LEU A 937 -1.10 -16.64 -10.69
C LEU A 937 -0.50 -17.71 -9.79
N SER A 938 -0.81 -17.64 -8.49
CA SER A 938 -0.28 -18.61 -7.54
C SER A 938 -1.29 -19.72 -7.25
N PRO A 939 -0.87 -20.99 -7.39
CA PRO A 939 -1.68 -22.13 -6.97
C PRO A 939 -1.63 -22.33 -5.45
N GLY A 940 -1.00 -21.45 -4.67
CA GLY A 940 -0.91 -21.49 -3.20
C GLY A 940 -2.00 -20.71 -2.46
N PHE A 941 -2.72 -19.79 -3.12
CA PHE A 941 -3.73 -18.94 -2.47
C PHE A 941 -5.14 -19.19 -3.00
N MET A 942 -6.15 -19.16 -2.11
CA MET A 942 -7.55 -19.44 -2.48
C MET A 942 -8.16 -18.32 -3.30
N MET A 943 -7.67 -17.08 -3.17
CA MET A 943 -8.23 -15.92 -3.86
C MET A 943 -7.12 -14.98 -4.33
N GLY A 944 -7.02 -14.80 -5.66
CA GLY A 944 -6.26 -13.70 -6.27
C GLY A 944 -4.86 -14.05 -6.79
N ASN A 945 -4.22 -13.01 -7.33
CA ASN A 945 -2.85 -13.03 -7.86
C ASN A 945 -1.88 -12.60 -6.76
N THR A 946 -0.62 -13.04 -6.84
CA THR A 946 0.45 -12.48 -6.01
C THR A 946 0.83 -11.07 -6.50
N ASP A 947 1.25 -10.24 -5.55
CA ASP A 947 1.73 -8.88 -5.80
C ASP A 947 2.88 -8.87 -6.81
N SER A 948 3.78 -9.87 -6.72
CA SER A 948 4.94 -10.06 -7.59
C SER A 948 4.97 -11.45 -8.24
N PRO A 949 5.71 -11.65 -9.35
CA PRO A 949 5.88 -12.98 -9.95
C PRO A 949 6.43 -14.00 -8.94
N PHE A 950 6.01 -15.25 -9.04
CA PHE A 950 6.26 -16.33 -8.08
C PHE A 950 7.68 -16.37 -7.46
N PRO A 951 8.80 -16.35 -8.21
CA PRO A 951 10.13 -16.39 -7.60
C PRO A 951 10.45 -15.17 -6.73
N LEU A 952 9.97 -13.97 -7.09
CA LEU A 952 10.14 -12.76 -6.28
C LEU A 952 9.28 -12.86 -5.02
N HIS A 953 8.02 -13.30 -5.15
CA HIS A 953 7.12 -13.56 -4.01
C HIS A 953 7.72 -14.57 -3.01
N LEU A 954 8.28 -15.68 -3.51
CA LEU A 954 8.92 -16.69 -2.66
C LEU A 954 10.07 -16.09 -1.85
N GLY A 955 10.96 -15.33 -2.48
CA GLY A 955 12.12 -14.78 -1.78
C GLY A 955 11.77 -13.70 -0.76
N ASP A 956 10.78 -12.88 -1.08
CA ASP A 956 10.18 -11.91 -0.17
C ASP A 956 9.60 -12.60 1.07
N CYS A 957 8.73 -13.59 0.89
CA CYS A 957 8.14 -14.33 2.01
C CYS A 957 9.18 -15.12 2.81
N LEU A 958 10.24 -15.62 2.16
CA LEU A 958 11.30 -16.36 2.84
C LEU A 958 12.05 -15.50 3.87
N ILE A 959 12.27 -14.22 3.56
CA ILE A 959 12.86 -13.27 4.52
C ILE A 959 11.83 -12.96 5.62
N ASP A 960 10.62 -12.54 5.24
CA ASP A 960 9.56 -12.11 6.15
C ASP A 960 9.20 -13.21 7.18
N ASP A 961 9.20 -14.48 6.76
CA ASP A 961 8.94 -15.64 7.62
C ASP A 961 9.95 -15.80 8.77
N GLN A 962 11.18 -15.31 8.59
CA GLN A 962 12.29 -15.45 9.54
C GLN A 962 12.53 -14.17 10.36
N VAL A 963 12.01 -13.01 9.94
CA VAL A 963 12.20 -11.71 10.62
C VAL A 963 11.88 -11.78 12.12
N CYS A 964 10.86 -12.54 12.50
CA CYS A 964 10.48 -12.69 13.90
C CYS A 964 11.60 -13.26 14.80
N VAL A 965 12.56 -13.99 14.22
CA VAL A 965 13.75 -14.50 14.93
C VAL A 965 14.57 -13.35 15.51
N LEU A 966 14.68 -12.22 14.81
CA LEU A 966 15.40 -11.02 15.26
C LEU A 966 14.73 -10.33 16.46
N GLY A 967 13.47 -10.65 16.75
CA GLY A 967 12.72 -10.00 17.82
C GLY A 967 12.34 -8.55 17.47
N ILE A 968 11.93 -8.32 16.23
CA ILE A 968 11.40 -7.04 15.71
C ILE A 968 9.98 -7.25 15.16
N TYR A 969 9.18 -6.18 15.02
CA TYR A 969 7.89 -6.24 14.34
C TYR A 969 8.10 -6.33 12.82
N ASP A 970 7.18 -7.02 12.16
CA ASP A 970 6.96 -6.96 10.71
C ASP A 970 6.13 -5.72 10.37
#